data_AF-A0A7S2UHY4-F1
#
_entry.id   AF-A0A7S2UHY4-F1
#
_cell.length_a   1.000
_cell.length_b   1.000
_cell.length_c   1.000
_cell.angle_alpha   90.00
_cell.angle_beta   90.00
_cell.angle_gamma   90.00
#
_symmetry.space_group_name_H-M   'P 1'
#
loop_
_entity.id
_entity.type
_entity.pdbx_description
1 polymer ?
#
loop_
_entity_poly.entity_id
_entity_poly.type
_entity_poly.pdbx_seq_one_letter_code
_entity_poly.pdbx_strand_id
1 'polypeptide(L)'
;QNFNDTATVAVDRIERIRALRDEMYPRAFLIQAEKESKLIQKVSFSSINEIFDLISLLPKDDKSVQTANNIPANTLGLNLVLANLAKSGQTWVGQRAEDVLDFMIDQYLTARNSDLKPDTITVNTVLDAWARTPKFDAANRAETVLLKVSALQSKGLLTDLKLDRISYNTVIFAYAKSTGSDAASQAERLLMNMEDTYTRTGDPDLKPDVVSFSTVIHAYAKRGEGRRAEAILKRMHEEHKADPTKPKPNTRCFNEVLNAWSKSVDSGAGKRAEMILKMMEDSSADGQGDVLPATDTFNIVINTIGKSRDRNCAQRAQLLLDRMDQAYSNGIERLKPDTITFNTVLACWARSRGPKAANIATALLSRMYELRESGDKSVMPDGYSYTSVLTAIAYSGQRGSAPLAEGIIEEMVQKLSEGVIDFLPDTRIYNALINVWAKSGEWGAGQRANEIVQYMEDQYRGGTNVRLKPDIITYSTLLDTISRSREKGAAEQAEEVLTYMEDMYRSGDTSLRPDIRAYNSVINTWARSRESNKAVRAQAILRRMEAQSERTPMISPHAVYCYNSVLNACAYTNGDEEDLEEAFKVACITFDELRVSRHYKPSHVTYGTMLGVCTSLMPKGETRNNLVEALFQRCIKDGQVGDMVIQRLGDAAPENLYQKLLNGQSAVNLPQSWSCNVRER
;
A
#
# COMPACT_ATOMS: atom_id res chain seq x y z
N GLN A 1 3.05 -44.67 17.23
CA GLN A 1 3.98 -44.84 16.08
C GLN A 1 3.66 -43.88 14.93
N ASN A 2 2.41 -43.70 14.48
CA ASN A 2 2.06 -42.75 13.40
C ASN A 2 2.30 -41.23 13.66
N PHE A 3 2.71 -40.82 14.87
CA PHE A 3 3.08 -39.43 15.18
C PHE A 3 4.56 -39.11 14.91
N ASN A 4 5.43 -40.13 14.86
CA ASN A 4 6.85 -39.94 14.53
C ASN A 4 7.08 -39.90 13.02
N ASP A 5 6.27 -40.61 12.24
CA ASP A 5 6.39 -40.61 10.77
C ASP A 5 5.98 -39.26 10.15
N THR A 6 5.02 -38.56 10.75
CA THR A 6 4.58 -37.22 10.29
C THR A 6 5.59 -36.13 10.65
N ALA A 7 6.27 -36.23 11.79
CA ALA A 7 7.35 -35.31 12.17
C ALA A 7 8.57 -35.47 11.26
N THR A 8 8.92 -36.71 10.90
CA THR A 8 10.06 -37.01 10.03
C THR A 8 9.79 -36.54 8.60
N VAL A 9 8.58 -36.74 8.08
CA VAL A 9 8.17 -36.21 6.76
C VAL A 9 8.09 -34.68 6.74
N ALA A 10 7.71 -34.04 7.85
CA ALA A 10 7.70 -32.57 7.95
C ALA A 10 9.11 -31.97 7.98
N VAL A 11 10.06 -32.61 8.68
CA VAL A 11 11.48 -32.21 8.69
C VAL A 11 12.09 -32.37 7.30
N ASP A 12 11.85 -33.50 6.62
CA ASP A 12 12.36 -33.76 5.27
C ASP A 12 11.80 -32.78 4.22
N ARG A 13 10.54 -32.34 4.41
CA ARG A 13 9.91 -31.33 3.54
C ARG A 13 10.43 -29.92 3.82
N ILE A 14 10.76 -29.58 5.07
CA ILE A 14 11.41 -28.32 5.44
C ILE A 14 12.85 -28.27 4.92
N GLU A 15 13.59 -29.39 4.96
CA GLU A 15 14.93 -29.51 4.39
C GLU A 15 14.92 -29.40 2.87
N ARG A 16 13.93 -30.02 2.18
CA ARG A 16 13.74 -29.83 0.73
C ARG A 16 13.34 -28.42 0.35
N ILE A 17 12.53 -27.73 1.15
CA ILE A 17 12.20 -26.31 0.93
C ILE A 17 13.42 -25.42 1.17
N ARG A 18 14.30 -25.75 2.14
CA ARG A 18 15.59 -25.06 2.33
C ARG A 18 16.54 -25.32 1.15
N ALA A 19 16.63 -26.56 0.67
CA ALA A 19 17.46 -26.92 -0.48
C ALA A 19 16.97 -26.24 -1.78
N LEU A 20 15.65 -26.19 -2.02
CA LEU A 20 15.06 -25.47 -3.15
C LEU A 20 15.21 -23.94 -3.03
N ARG A 21 15.14 -23.41 -1.80
CA ARG A 21 15.45 -22.00 -1.54
C ARG A 21 16.91 -21.70 -1.87
N ASP A 22 17.83 -22.60 -1.51
CA ASP A 22 19.27 -22.41 -1.70
C ASP A 22 19.71 -22.69 -3.16
N GLU A 23 18.98 -23.49 -3.94
CA GLU A 23 19.16 -23.66 -5.40
C GLU A 23 18.68 -22.45 -6.23
N MET A 24 17.74 -21.64 -5.71
CA MET A 24 17.20 -20.47 -6.41
C MET A 24 18.00 -19.17 -6.17
N TYR A 25 19.05 -19.20 -5.34
CA TYR A 25 19.95 -18.06 -5.16
C TYR A 25 21.12 -18.13 -6.16
N PRO A 26 21.51 -17.01 -6.80
CA PRO A 26 22.73 -16.99 -7.62
C PRO A 26 23.92 -17.44 -6.77
N ARG A 27 24.73 -18.40 -7.25
CA ARG A 27 25.96 -18.90 -6.58
C ARG A 27 26.88 -17.79 -6.02
N ALA A 28 26.87 -16.60 -6.62
CA ALA A 28 27.58 -15.41 -6.13
C ALA A 28 27.08 -14.94 -4.74
N PHE A 29 25.78 -15.04 -4.48
CA PHE A 29 25.16 -14.63 -3.22
C PHE A 29 25.48 -15.59 -2.07
N LEU A 30 25.61 -16.89 -2.34
CA LEU A 30 26.02 -17.90 -1.35
C LEU A 30 27.50 -17.79 -0.96
N ILE A 31 28.39 -17.55 -1.93
CA ILE A 31 29.81 -17.31 -1.64
C ILE A 31 29.99 -15.99 -0.85
N GLN A 32 29.21 -14.97 -1.19
CA GLN A 32 29.18 -13.71 -0.46
C GLN A 32 28.65 -13.94 0.97
N ALA A 33 27.54 -14.66 1.15
CA ALA A 33 26.96 -14.96 2.46
C ALA A 33 27.86 -15.84 3.34
N GLU A 34 28.58 -16.82 2.78
CA GLU A 34 29.58 -17.61 3.53
C GLU A 34 30.79 -16.76 3.96
N LYS A 35 31.27 -15.85 3.09
CA LYS A 35 32.30 -14.88 3.46
C LYS A 35 31.81 -13.92 4.55
N GLU A 36 30.58 -13.42 4.45
CA GLU A 36 29.95 -12.55 5.44
C GLU A 36 29.77 -13.27 6.79
N SER A 37 29.35 -14.54 6.77
CA SER A 37 29.22 -15.40 7.96
C SER A 37 30.57 -15.63 8.67
N LYS A 38 31.64 -15.93 7.91
CA LYS A 38 33.01 -16.03 8.45
C LYS A 38 33.54 -14.71 9.01
N LEU A 39 33.16 -13.58 8.42
CA LEU A 39 33.47 -12.26 8.99
C LEU A 39 32.75 -12.08 10.33
N ILE A 40 31.44 -12.31 10.40
CA ILE A 40 30.66 -12.12 11.63
C ILE A 40 31.20 -12.96 12.82
N GLN A 41 31.88 -14.09 12.57
CA GLN A 41 32.47 -14.94 13.60
C GLN A 41 33.84 -14.49 14.16
N LYS A 42 34.58 -13.55 13.55
CA LYS A 42 35.80 -13.00 14.19
C LYS A 42 35.39 -12.00 15.28
N VAL A 43 35.39 -12.46 16.54
CA VAL A 43 34.81 -11.78 17.72
C VAL A 43 35.61 -10.55 18.20
N SER A 44 36.88 -10.37 17.80
CA SER A 44 37.68 -9.19 18.15
C SER A 44 38.93 -9.06 17.28
N PHE A 45 39.39 -7.84 16.99
CA PHE A 45 40.70 -7.61 16.36
C PHE A 45 41.83 -7.78 17.38
N SER A 46 42.89 -8.48 16.97
CA SER A 46 44.09 -8.72 17.79
C SER A 46 45.28 -7.86 17.36
N SER A 47 45.25 -7.30 16.14
CA SER A 47 46.26 -6.37 15.64
C SER A 47 45.68 -5.36 14.64
N ILE A 48 46.36 -4.22 14.48
CA ILE A 48 46.01 -3.18 13.50
C ILE A 48 46.00 -3.73 12.06
N ASN A 49 46.88 -4.68 11.75
CA ASN A 49 46.97 -5.27 10.41
C ASN A 49 45.68 -6.02 10.01
N GLU A 50 45.01 -6.67 10.97
CA GLU A 50 43.72 -7.33 10.72
C GLU A 50 42.60 -6.33 10.37
N ILE A 51 42.74 -5.07 10.80
CA ILE A 51 41.79 -3.99 10.48
C ILE A 51 42.04 -3.47 9.06
N PHE A 52 43.30 -3.34 8.65
CA PHE A 52 43.63 -2.93 7.28
C PHE A 52 43.26 -3.97 6.23
N ASP A 53 43.31 -5.26 6.59
CA ASP A 53 42.83 -6.35 5.73
C ASP A 53 41.32 -6.23 5.40
N LEU A 54 40.50 -5.54 6.22
CA LEU A 54 39.09 -5.29 5.92
C LEU A 54 38.88 -4.46 4.65
N ILE A 55 39.80 -3.56 4.32
CA ILE A 55 39.70 -2.72 3.11
C ILE A 55 39.79 -3.59 1.85
N SER A 56 40.60 -4.66 1.89
CA SER A 56 40.77 -5.59 0.77
C SER A 56 39.49 -6.37 0.41
N LEU A 57 38.51 -6.38 1.32
CA LEU A 57 37.23 -7.06 1.18
C LEU A 57 36.13 -6.16 0.58
N LEU A 58 36.39 -4.86 0.39
CA LEU A 58 35.47 -3.93 -0.26
C LEU A 58 35.49 -4.14 -1.80
N PRO A 59 34.37 -3.89 -2.52
CA PRO A 59 34.31 -4.03 -3.98
C PRO A 59 35.37 -3.18 -4.69
N LYS A 60 36.10 -3.76 -5.66
CA LYS A 60 37.25 -3.13 -6.34
C LYS A 60 36.91 -1.93 -7.24
N ASP A 61 35.63 -1.72 -7.57
CA ASP A 61 35.18 -0.67 -8.48
C ASP A 61 35.03 0.70 -7.80
N ASP A 62 35.28 0.78 -6.49
CA ASP A 62 35.26 2.03 -5.75
C ASP A 62 36.64 2.71 -5.81
N LYS A 63 36.70 3.96 -6.28
CA LYS A 63 37.94 4.75 -6.44
C LYS A 63 38.70 4.98 -5.10
N SER A 64 38.11 4.56 -3.98
CA SER A 64 38.63 4.61 -2.62
C SER A 64 39.70 3.54 -2.30
N VAL A 65 39.84 2.49 -3.14
CA VAL A 65 40.73 1.34 -2.88
C VAL A 65 42.21 1.59 -3.27
N GLN A 66 42.52 2.68 -3.98
CA GLN A 66 43.90 2.97 -4.42
C GLN A 66 44.82 3.56 -3.32
N THR A 67 44.29 3.89 -2.14
CA THR A 67 45.06 4.50 -1.02
C THR A 67 45.44 3.53 0.11
N ALA A 68 45.10 2.24 0.01
CA ALA A 68 45.27 1.28 1.11
C ALA A 68 46.72 1.02 1.56
N ASN A 69 47.71 1.20 0.67
CA ASN A 69 49.10 0.81 0.94
C ASN A 69 49.91 1.81 1.80
N ASN A 70 49.36 2.98 2.14
CA ASN A 70 50.05 4.04 2.90
C ASN A 70 49.21 4.62 4.05
N ILE A 71 48.26 3.85 4.61
CA ILE A 71 47.43 4.33 5.72
C ILE A 71 48.26 4.29 7.02
N PRO A 72 48.41 5.41 7.75
CA PRO A 72 49.16 5.41 9.00
C PRO A 72 48.48 4.56 10.07
N ALA A 73 49.26 3.81 10.86
CA ALA A 73 48.76 2.97 11.95
C ALA A 73 48.40 3.80 13.21
N ASN A 74 47.56 4.82 13.03
CA ASN A 74 47.12 5.75 14.06
C ASN A 74 45.62 6.07 13.89
N THR A 75 45.08 6.90 14.78
CA THR A 75 43.67 7.32 14.79
C THR A 75 43.20 7.90 13.45
N LEU A 76 44.03 8.71 12.79
CA LEU A 76 43.70 9.28 11.47
C LEU A 76 43.53 8.19 10.41
N GLY A 77 44.44 7.21 10.39
CA GLY A 77 44.38 6.11 9.43
C GLY A 77 43.19 5.19 9.66
N LEU A 78 42.85 4.90 10.93
CA LEU A 78 41.67 4.12 11.26
C LEU A 78 40.36 4.86 10.96
N ASN A 79 40.31 6.19 11.13
CA ASN A 79 39.18 7.01 10.71
C ASN A 79 38.94 6.93 9.19
N LEU A 80 40.01 6.88 8.39
CA LEU A 80 39.90 6.67 6.94
C LEU A 80 39.33 5.28 6.59
N VAL A 81 39.78 4.24 7.30
CA VAL A 81 39.23 2.88 7.16
C VAL A 81 37.73 2.88 7.46
N LEU A 82 37.34 3.44 8.60
CA LEU A 82 35.95 3.54 9.04
C LEU A 82 35.07 4.29 8.03
N ALA A 83 35.57 5.41 7.48
CA ALA A 83 34.84 6.20 6.50
C ALA A 83 34.59 5.43 5.19
N ASN A 84 35.55 4.60 4.77
CA ASN A 84 35.39 3.72 3.61
C ASN A 84 34.42 2.58 3.90
N LEU A 85 34.49 1.98 5.09
CA LEU A 85 33.53 0.96 5.52
C LEU A 85 32.09 1.50 5.49
N ALA A 86 31.85 2.66 6.12
CA ALA A 86 30.53 3.29 6.20
C ALA A 86 29.89 3.53 4.83
N LYS A 87 30.67 3.90 3.81
CA LYS A 87 30.19 4.16 2.44
C LYS A 87 29.73 2.89 1.71
N SER A 88 30.24 1.72 2.08
CA SER A 88 29.99 0.47 1.34
C SER A 88 28.56 -0.09 1.48
N GLY A 89 27.81 0.34 2.51
CA GLY A 89 26.40 -0.04 2.69
C GLY A 89 26.12 -1.51 3.00
N GLN A 90 27.14 -2.32 3.29
CA GLN A 90 27.01 -3.75 3.55
C GLN A 90 26.38 -4.06 4.93
N THR A 91 25.79 -5.25 5.09
CA THR A 91 25.05 -5.65 6.30
C THR A 91 25.92 -5.82 7.55
N TRP A 92 27.22 -6.05 7.39
CA TRP A 92 28.19 -6.31 8.46
C TRP A 92 29.01 -5.07 8.84
N VAL A 93 28.91 -3.98 8.08
CA VAL A 93 29.74 -2.78 8.24
C VAL A 93 29.57 -2.13 9.60
N GLY A 94 28.34 -1.97 10.10
CA GLY A 94 28.10 -1.41 11.43
C GLY A 94 28.83 -2.18 12.52
N GLN A 95 28.76 -3.52 12.49
CA GLN A 95 29.45 -4.37 13.46
C GLN A 95 30.97 -4.19 13.37
N ARG A 96 31.53 -4.18 12.16
CA ARG A 96 32.98 -4.01 12.00
C ARG A 96 33.48 -2.63 12.39
N ALA A 97 32.71 -1.59 12.12
CA ALA A 97 33.03 -0.25 12.59
C ALA A 97 33.05 -0.20 14.13
N GLU A 98 32.10 -0.85 14.79
CA GLU A 98 32.08 -0.99 16.26
C GLU A 98 33.29 -1.79 16.78
N ASP A 99 33.63 -2.92 16.16
CA ASP A 99 34.80 -3.73 16.53
C ASP A 99 36.11 -2.92 16.44
N VAL A 100 36.25 -2.03 15.44
CA VAL A 100 37.42 -1.13 15.30
C VAL A 100 37.45 -0.10 16.43
N LEU A 101 36.32 0.50 16.78
CA LEU A 101 36.25 1.41 17.92
C LEU A 101 36.63 0.71 19.22
N ASP A 102 36.15 -0.52 19.42
CA ASP A 102 36.45 -1.32 20.61
C ASP A 102 37.93 -1.65 20.72
N PHE A 103 38.57 -1.99 19.60
CA PHE A 103 40.00 -2.17 19.52
C PHE A 103 40.76 -0.87 19.87
N MET A 104 40.35 0.28 19.32
CA MET A 104 40.99 1.56 19.63
C MET A 104 40.85 1.94 21.12
N ILE A 105 39.68 1.71 21.71
CA ILE A 105 39.44 1.93 23.14
C ILE A 105 40.34 1.02 23.99
N ASP A 106 40.43 -0.26 23.68
CA ASP A 106 41.27 -1.21 24.43
C ASP A 106 42.77 -0.86 24.30
N GLN A 107 43.24 -0.55 23.10
CA GLN A 107 44.63 -0.16 22.88
C GLN A 107 45.00 1.11 23.65
N TYR A 108 44.08 2.09 23.71
CA TYR A 108 44.32 3.32 24.46
C TYR A 108 44.26 3.11 25.98
N LEU A 109 43.23 2.43 26.49
CA LEU A 109 42.98 2.29 27.93
C LEU A 109 43.81 1.18 28.59
N THR A 110 43.93 0.04 27.93
CA THR A 110 44.61 -1.15 28.47
C THR A 110 46.09 -1.16 28.06
N ALA A 111 46.38 -1.00 26.76
CA ALA A 111 47.74 -1.07 26.24
C ALA A 111 48.51 0.27 26.30
N ARG A 112 47.86 1.36 26.74
CA ARG A 112 48.42 2.71 26.86
C ARG A 112 49.00 3.27 25.55
N ASN A 113 48.45 2.86 24.42
CA ASN A 113 48.85 3.37 23.11
C ASN A 113 48.13 4.70 22.80
N SER A 114 48.84 5.82 22.92
CA SER A 114 48.29 7.16 22.67
C SER A 114 47.93 7.41 21.20
N ASP A 115 48.56 6.72 20.25
CA ASP A 115 48.37 6.96 18.82
C ASP A 115 47.00 6.47 18.31
N LEU A 116 46.35 5.61 19.09
CA LEU A 116 45.05 4.99 18.81
C LEU A 116 43.91 5.56 19.67
N LYS A 117 44.11 6.70 20.33
CA LYS A 117 43.06 7.35 21.11
C LYS A 117 41.87 7.72 20.21
N PRO A 118 40.66 7.14 20.42
CA PRO A 118 39.48 7.52 19.64
C PRO A 118 39.16 9.01 19.78
N ASP A 119 38.72 9.63 18.69
CA ASP A 119 38.25 11.01 18.66
C ASP A 119 36.76 11.09 18.26
N THR A 120 36.22 12.31 18.24
CA THR A 120 34.81 12.56 17.85
C THR A 120 34.52 12.10 16.42
N ILE A 121 35.51 12.16 15.51
CA ILE A 121 35.35 11.68 14.13
C ILE A 121 35.23 10.15 14.12
N THR A 122 36.02 9.44 14.93
CA THR A 122 35.94 7.98 15.10
C THR A 122 34.51 7.57 15.47
N VAL A 123 33.96 8.17 16.53
CA VAL A 123 32.61 7.84 17.01
C VAL A 123 31.56 8.21 15.95
N ASN A 124 31.58 9.43 15.41
CA ASN A 124 30.60 9.85 14.41
C ASN A 124 30.59 8.95 13.17
N THR A 125 31.76 8.46 12.74
CA THR A 125 31.87 7.56 11.59
C THR A 125 31.31 6.17 11.89
N VAL A 126 31.51 5.65 13.11
CA VAL A 126 30.92 4.37 13.56
C VAL A 126 29.39 4.47 13.66
N LEU A 127 28.88 5.60 14.17
CA LEU A 127 27.44 5.85 14.22
C LEU A 127 26.83 5.94 12.81
N ASP A 128 27.50 6.60 11.86
CA ASP A 128 27.06 6.67 10.45
C ASP A 128 27.11 5.28 9.79
N ALA A 129 28.12 4.47 10.09
CA ALA A 129 28.22 3.08 9.63
C ALA A 129 27.02 2.24 10.10
N TRP A 130 26.62 2.35 11.37
CA TRP A 130 25.39 1.74 11.87
C TRP A 130 24.13 2.34 11.22
N ALA A 131 24.04 3.66 11.05
CA ALA A 131 22.89 4.33 10.43
C ALA A 131 22.67 3.96 8.94
N ARG A 132 23.70 3.47 8.26
CA ARG A 132 23.66 2.95 6.89
C ARG A 132 23.45 1.45 6.80
N THR A 133 23.62 0.72 7.90
CA THR A 133 23.49 -0.73 7.92
C THR A 133 22.01 -1.12 7.77
N PRO A 134 21.64 -1.93 6.75
CA PRO A 134 20.24 -2.32 6.51
C PRO A 134 19.81 -3.48 7.44
N LYS A 135 19.93 -3.30 8.76
CA LYS A 135 19.50 -4.25 9.80
C LYS A 135 18.46 -3.60 10.72
N PHE A 136 17.50 -4.40 11.17
CA PHE A 136 16.45 -3.95 12.08
C PHE A 136 16.99 -3.36 13.40
N ASP A 137 18.02 -3.99 13.97
CA ASP A 137 18.63 -3.59 15.25
C ASP A 137 19.71 -2.50 15.13
N ALA A 138 20.04 -2.07 13.90
CA ALA A 138 21.15 -1.14 13.65
C ALA A 138 21.03 0.19 14.43
N ALA A 139 19.81 0.70 14.60
CA ALA A 139 19.57 1.92 15.37
C ALA A 139 19.83 1.74 16.87
N ASN A 140 19.44 0.59 17.44
CA ASN A 140 19.72 0.26 18.85
C ASN A 140 21.22 0.05 19.09
N ARG A 141 21.92 -0.52 18.11
CA ARG A 141 23.38 -0.64 18.15
C ARG A 141 24.06 0.73 18.12
N ALA A 142 23.62 1.64 17.25
CA ALA A 142 24.11 3.01 17.23
C ALA A 142 23.89 3.73 18.58
N GLU A 143 22.71 3.57 19.20
CA GLU A 143 22.44 4.10 20.55
C GLU A 143 23.36 3.47 21.61
N THR A 144 23.60 2.17 21.52
CA THR A 144 24.49 1.45 22.44
C THR A 144 25.92 1.98 22.39
N VAL A 145 26.45 2.31 21.20
CA VAL A 145 27.76 2.94 21.03
C VAL A 145 27.81 4.30 21.71
N LEU A 146 26.77 5.13 21.55
CA LEU A 146 26.68 6.44 22.20
C LEU A 146 26.66 6.32 23.74
N LEU A 147 25.87 5.38 24.28
CA LEU A 147 25.80 5.09 25.72
C LEU A 147 27.13 4.55 26.26
N LYS A 148 27.84 3.70 25.49
CA LYS A 148 29.15 3.18 25.86
C LYS A 148 30.18 4.29 26.03
N VAL A 149 30.27 5.21 25.07
CA VAL A 149 31.20 6.35 25.12
C VAL A 149 30.84 7.27 26.30
N SER A 150 29.55 7.55 26.50
CA SER A 150 29.07 8.35 27.64
C SER A 150 29.42 7.72 29.00
N ALA A 151 29.29 6.39 29.11
CA ALA A 151 29.63 5.65 30.32
C ALA A 151 31.14 5.71 30.61
N LEU A 152 32.00 5.64 29.60
CA LEU A 152 33.45 5.79 29.77
C LEU A 152 33.81 7.20 30.26
N GLN A 153 33.22 8.24 29.67
CA GLN A 153 33.38 9.63 30.12
C GLN A 153 32.97 9.82 31.57
N SER A 154 31.84 9.22 32.00
CA SER A 154 31.37 9.31 33.40
C SER A 154 32.32 8.68 34.42
N LYS A 155 33.15 7.72 33.98
CA LYS A 155 34.19 7.07 34.80
C LYS A 155 35.52 7.83 34.77
N GLY A 156 35.57 9.01 34.16
CA GLY A 156 36.80 9.80 33.98
C GLY A 156 37.73 9.26 32.90
N LEU A 157 37.25 8.38 32.01
CA LEU A 157 38.01 7.85 30.88
C LEU A 157 37.57 8.53 29.58
N LEU A 158 38.50 8.80 28.65
CA LEU A 158 38.19 9.51 27.39
C LEU A 158 37.51 10.88 27.59
N THR A 159 37.84 11.60 28.67
CA THR A 159 37.21 12.91 29.00
C THR A 159 37.40 13.98 27.92
N ASP A 160 38.45 13.86 27.09
CA ASP A 160 38.74 14.80 26.01
C ASP A 160 37.92 14.50 24.73
N LEU A 161 37.38 13.28 24.60
CA LEU A 161 36.47 12.95 23.51
C LEU A 161 35.15 13.63 23.82
N LYS A 162 34.66 14.50 22.94
CA LYS A 162 33.37 15.19 23.11
C LYS A 162 32.35 14.64 22.14
N LEU A 163 31.23 14.14 22.68
CA LEU A 163 30.06 13.85 21.86
C LEU A 163 29.43 15.19 21.45
N ASP A 164 29.03 15.30 20.20
CA ASP A 164 28.51 16.54 19.63
C ASP A 164 27.12 16.34 19.01
N ARG A 165 26.54 17.42 18.49
CA ARG A 165 25.26 17.37 17.75
C ARG A 165 25.26 16.35 16.61
N ILE A 166 26.41 16.11 15.97
CA ILE A 166 26.52 15.15 14.86
C ILE A 166 26.34 13.73 15.39
N SER A 167 26.94 13.41 16.55
CA SER A 167 26.76 12.11 17.22
C SER A 167 25.28 11.81 17.46
N TYR A 168 24.57 12.73 18.13
CA TYR A 168 23.15 12.54 18.45
C TYR A 168 22.27 12.52 17.20
N ASN A 169 22.44 13.48 16.27
CA ASN A 169 21.64 13.54 15.05
C ASN A 169 21.81 12.30 14.16
N THR A 170 23.00 11.68 14.16
CA THR A 170 23.25 10.44 13.40
C THR A 170 22.47 9.26 13.98
N VAL A 171 22.40 9.12 15.31
CA VAL A 171 21.60 8.06 15.95
C VAL A 171 20.10 8.31 15.78
N ILE A 172 19.64 9.55 15.95
CA ILE A 172 18.25 9.94 15.68
C ILE A 172 17.88 9.60 14.22
N PHE A 173 18.78 9.86 13.27
CA PHE A 173 18.58 9.51 11.87
C PHE A 173 18.56 7.99 11.62
N ALA A 174 19.39 7.21 12.34
CA ALA A 174 19.33 5.75 12.30
C ALA A 174 17.94 5.24 12.73
N TYR A 175 17.39 5.80 13.81
CA TYR A 175 16.02 5.50 14.23
C TYR A 175 14.96 5.95 13.21
N ALA A 176 15.14 7.12 12.58
CA ALA A 176 14.25 7.59 11.52
C ALA A 176 14.26 6.68 10.27
N LYS A 177 15.33 5.92 10.04
CA LYS A 177 15.41 4.89 8.99
C LYS A 177 14.88 3.53 9.42
N SER A 178 14.90 3.22 10.72
CA SER A 178 14.46 1.93 11.25
C SER A 178 12.97 1.70 11.03
N THR A 179 12.62 0.42 10.80
CA THR A 179 11.24 -0.05 10.67
C THR A 179 10.62 -0.49 11.99
N GLY A 180 11.38 -0.55 13.09
CA GLY A 180 10.88 -0.97 14.41
C GLY A 180 9.75 -0.07 14.92
N SER A 181 8.69 -0.62 15.51
CA SER A 181 7.47 0.12 15.90
C SER A 181 7.76 1.38 16.73
N ASP A 182 8.74 1.30 17.62
CA ASP A 182 9.01 2.33 18.63
C ASP A 182 10.11 3.31 18.18
N ALA A 183 10.66 3.14 16.98
CA ALA A 183 11.86 3.89 16.55
C ALA A 183 11.66 5.42 16.57
N ALA A 184 10.47 5.91 16.19
CA ALA A 184 10.20 7.35 16.25
C ALA A 184 10.15 7.89 17.69
N SER A 185 9.60 7.11 18.62
CA SER A 185 9.62 7.45 20.05
C SER A 185 11.04 7.40 20.63
N GLN A 186 11.89 6.49 20.16
CA GLN A 186 13.31 6.47 20.56
C GLN A 186 14.07 7.68 20.00
N ALA A 187 13.80 8.09 18.76
CA ALA A 187 14.34 9.31 18.18
C ALA A 187 13.96 10.54 19.00
N GLU A 188 12.70 10.66 19.43
CA GLU A 188 12.24 11.75 20.31
C GLU A 188 12.90 11.71 21.69
N ARG A 189 13.04 10.53 22.29
CA ARG A 189 13.72 10.37 23.59
C ARG A 189 15.17 10.83 23.52
N LEU A 190 15.88 10.53 22.42
CA LEU A 190 17.25 10.98 22.23
C LEU A 190 17.35 12.50 22.07
N LEU A 191 16.39 13.13 21.40
CA LEU A 191 16.30 14.60 21.34
C LEU A 191 16.10 15.20 22.75
N MET A 192 15.21 14.64 23.56
CA MET A 192 15.00 15.08 24.95
C MET A 192 16.27 14.92 25.80
N ASN A 193 16.98 13.80 25.67
CA ASN A 193 18.24 13.58 26.36
C ASN A 193 19.32 14.60 25.93
N MET A 194 19.39 14.94 24.64
CA MET A 194 20.27 15.99 24.13
C MET A 194 19.92 17.38 24.71
N GLU A 195 18.63 17.72 24.79
CA GLU A 195 18.11 18.96 25.43
C GLU A 195 18.46 19.03 26.92
N ASP A 196 18.22 17.95 27.67
CA ASP A 196 18.52 17.86 29.10
C ASP A 196 20.02 17.95 29.38
N THR A 197 20.82 17.28 28.56
CA THR A 197 22.28 17.32 28.69
C THR A 197 22.81 18.72 28.41
N TYR A 198 22.36 19.38 27.35
CA TYR A 198 22.72 20.78 27.06
C TYR A 198 22.33 21.71 28.22
N THR A 199 21.13 21.55 28.78
CA THR A 199 20.66 22.38 29.90
C THR A 199 21.53 22.20 31.14
N ARG A 200 22.04 20.99 31.38
CA ARG A 200 22.91 20.68 32.52
C ARG A 200 24.37 21.09 32.32
N THR A 201 24.92 20.96 31.12
CA THR A 201 26.35 21.20 30.85
C THR A 201 26.64 22.59 30.28
N GLY A 202 25.66 23.21 29.62
CA GLY A 202 25.84 24.45 28.86
C GLY A 202 26.70 24.29 27.60
N ASP A 203 27.01 23.07 27.18
CA ASP A 203 27.94 22.81 26.06
C ASP A 203 27.29 23.19 24.71
N PRO A 204 27.79 24.22 24.01
CA PRO A 204 27.20 24.66 22.75
C PRO A 204 27.23 23.58 21.65
N ASP A 205 28.15 22.61 21.72
CA ASP A 205 28.25 21.52 20.74
C ASP A 205 27.09 20.51 20.86
N LEU A 206 26.41 20.48 22.02
CA LEU A 206 25.25 19.65 22.30
C LEU A 206 23.92 20.39 22.15
N LYS A 207 23.92 21.68 21.79
CA LYS A 207 22.70 22.45 21.60
C LYS A 207 21.90 21.89 20.40
N PRO A 208 20.65 21.43 20.60
CA PRO A 208 19.82 20.94 19.51
C PRO A 208 19.55 22.01 18.46
N ASP A 209 19.59 21.62 17.19
CA ASP A 209 19.39 22.51 16.05
C ASP A 209 18.19 22.06 15.20
N VAL A 210 17.95 22.77 14.09
CA VAL A 210 16.86 22.45 13.17
C VAL A 210 16.99 21.02 12.61
N VAL A 211 18.20 20.49 12.47
CA VAL A 211 18.42 19.11 12.00
C VAL A 211 17.97 18.11 13.07
N SER A 212 18.25 18.36 14.35
CA SER A 212 17.81 17.51 15.46
C SER A 212 16.28 17.36 15.47
N PHE A 213 15.56 18.48 15.44
CA PHE A 213 14.09 18.48 15.41
C PHE A 213 13.51 17.89 14.12
N SER A 214 13.99 18.32 12.95
CA SER A 214 13.47 17.85 11.66
C SER A 214 13.67 16.36 11.44
N THR A 215 14.73 15.76 12.01
CA THR A 215 14.98 14.32 11.92
C THR A 215 13.98 13.52 12.76
N VAL A 216 13.61 14.00 13.95
CA VAL A 216 12.53 13.39 14.77
C VAL A 216 11.18 13.52 14.06
N ILE A 217 10.87 14.70 13.51
CA ILE A 217 9.65 14.90 12.72
C ILE A 217 9.62 13.93 11.53
N HIS A 218 10.73 13.77 10.82
CA HIS A 218 10.86 12.82 9.72
C HIS A 218 10.62 11.36 10.15
N ALA A 219 11.10 10.96 11.33
CA ALA A 219 10.85 9.64 11.90
C ALA A 219 9.36 9.36 12.09
N TYR A 220 8.61 10.34 12.63
CA TYR A 220 7.16 10.27 12.75
C TYR A 220 6.46 10.35 11.38
N ALA A 221 6.96 11.16 10.44
CA ALA A 221 6.39 11.32 9.11
C ALA A 221 6.42 10.03 8.30
N LYS A 222 7.49 9.25 8.39
CA LYS A 222 7.58 7.93 7.75
C LYS A 222 6.51 6.94 8.23
N ARG A 223 5.99 7.12 9.44
CA ARG A 223 4.99 6.25 10.08
C ARG A 223 3.55 6.76 9.93
N GLY A 224 3.36 7.94 9.36
CA GLY A 224 2.04 8.57 9.27
C GLY A 224 1.52 9.09 10.62
N GLU A 225 2.39 9.28 11.60
CA GLU A 225 2.06 9.78 12.94
C GLU A 225 1.95 11.31 12.96
N GLY A 226 0.99 11.84 12.22
CA GLY A 226 0.79 13.29 12.04
C GLY A 226 0.65 14.07 13.36
N ARG A 227 -0.01 13.50 14.37
CA ARG A 227 -0.21 14.16 15.68
C ARG A 227 1.10 14.40 16.43
N ARG A 228 1.99 13.40 16.45
CA ARG A 228 3.30 13.50 17.15
C ARG A 228 4.23 14.43 16.39
N ALA A 229 4.30 14.28 15.07
CA ALA A 229 5.06 15.19 14.20
C ALA A 229 4.63 16.65 14.38
N GLU A 230 3.32 16.92 14.41
CA GLU A 230 2.78 18.25 14.65
C GLU A 230 3.11 18.79 16.05
N ALA A 231 3.07 17.95 17.09
CA ALA A 231 3.39 18.38 18.45
C ALA A 231 4.84 18.90 18.56
N ILE A 232 5.80 18.22 17.92
CA ILE A 232 7.20 18.64 17.89
C ILE A 232 7.37 19.96 17.14
N LEU A 233 6.69 20.15 16.00
CA LEU A 233 6.73 21.41 15.26
C LEU A 233 6.15 22.58 16.06
N LYS A 234 5.02 22.37 16.75
CA LYS A 234 4.43 23.40 17.62
C LYS A 234 5.34 23.76 18.78
N ARG A 235 5.93 22.75 19.44
CA ARG A 235 6.91 22.97 20.51
C ARG A 235 8.06 23.84 20.02
N MET A 236 8.65 23.49 18.88
CA MET A 236 9.76 24.24 18.27
C MET A 236 9.36 25.69 17.95
N HIS A 237 8.12 25.92 17.50
CA HIS A 237 7.59 27.26 17.21
C HIS A 237 7.35 28.10 18.47
N GLU A 238 6.75 27.49 19.50
CA GLU A 238 6.45 28.14 20.78
C GLU A 238 7.73 28.47 21.56
N GLU A 239 8.70 27.55 21.58
CA GLU A 239 10.00 27.77 22.21
C GLU A 239 10.80 28.88 21.52
N HIS A 240 10.82 28.93 20.18
CA HIS A 240 11.50 30.01 19.47
C HIS A 240 10.82 31.37 19.68
N LYS A 241 9.48 31.40 19.78
CA LYS A 241 8.73 32.62 20.12
C LYS A 241 9.04 33.11 21.53
N ALA A 242 9.24 32.20 22.48
CA ALA A 242 9.60 32.54 23.86
C ALA A 242 11.07 32.94 24.00
N ASP A 243 11.97 32.30 23.25
CA ASP A 243 13.41 32.52 23.27
C ASP A 243 13.98 32.47 21.84
N PRO A 244 14.31 33.63 21.24
CA PRO A 244 14.88 33.70 19.89
C PRO A 244 16.20 32.95 19.69
N THR A 245 16.87 32.54 20.78
CA THR A 245 18.09 31.73 20.71
C THR A 245 17.81 30.24 20.45
N LYS A 246 16.56 29.79 20.59
CA LYS A 246 16.12 28.42 20.28
C LYS A 246 15.95 28.22 18.77
N PRO A 247 16.12 26.98 18.26
CA PRO A 247 16.07 26.72 16.83
C PRO A 247 14.68 27.02 16.27
N LYS A 248 14.65 27.76 15.16
CA LYS A 248 13.42 28.15 14.46
C LYS A 248 13.00 27.07 13.45
N PRO A 249 11.69 26.72 13.36
CA PRO A 249 11.21 25.83 12.30
C PRO A 249 11.45 26.42 10.90
N ASN A 250 11.95 25.60 9.97
CA ASN A 250 12.10 25.98 8.57
C ASN A 250 11.08 25.25 7.67
N THR A 251 11.06 25.57 6.37
CA THR A 251 10.17 24.92 5.38
C THR A 251 10.22 23.39 5.40
N ARG A 252 11.39 22.79 5.68
CA ARG A 252 11.53 21.33 5.80
C ARG A 252 10.73 20.78 6.96
N CYS A 253 10.78 21.41 8.15
CA CYS A 253 9.99 20.98 9.31
C CYS A 253 8.49 20.97 8.99
N PHE A 254 7.98 22.03 8.36
CA PHE A 254 6.57 22.12 7.96
C PHE A 254 6.20 21.03 6.93
N ASN A 255 7.00 20.85 5.88
CA ASN A 255 6.74 19.84 4.85
C ASN A 255 6.79 18.40 5.40
N GLU A 256 7.68 18.10 6.35
CA GLU A 256 7.72 16.79 7.01
C GLU A 256 6.47 16.52 7.86
N VAL A 257 5.95 17.53 8.60
CA VAL A 257 4.67 17.41 9.30
C VAL A 257 3.49 17.21 8.33
N LEU A 258 3.47 17.95 7.23
CA LEU A 258 2.45 17.79 6.19
C LEU A 258 2.51 16.38 5.56
N ASN A 259 3.72 15.86 5.31
CA ASN A 259 3.92 14.48 4.84
C ASN A 259 3.46 13.44 5.87
N ALA A 260 3.67 13.69 7.17
CA ALA A 260 3.15 12.85 8.25
C ALA A 260 1.63 12.78 8.21
N TRP A 261 0.96 13.92 8.04
CA TRP A 261 -0.51 13.98 7.89
C TRP A 261 -0.99 13.32 6.60
N SER A 262 -0.28 13.46 5.48
CA SER A 262 -0.62 12.83 4.18
C SER A 262 -0.59 11.30 4.19
N LYS A 263 0.19 10.72 5.12
CA LYS A 263 0.29 9.28 5.35
C LYS A 263 -0.57 8.80 6.53
N SER A 264 -1.19 9.72 7.26
CA SER A 264 -2.02 9.39 8.41
C SER A 264 -3.34 8.76 8.00
N VAL A 265 -3.84 7.82 8.81
CA VAL A 265 -5.17 7.23 8.66
C VAL A 265 -6.27 8.05 9.36
N ASP A 266 -5.88 9.12 10.07
CA ASP A 266 -6.80 10.00 10.80
C ASP A 266 -7.76 10.72 9.84
N SER A 267 -9.06 10.66 10.10
CA SER A 267 -10.09 11.31 9.29
C SER A 267 -9.97 12.84 9.30
N GLY A 268 -9.35 13.42 10.33
CA GLY A 268 -9.08 14.85 10.47
C GLY A 268 -7.84 15.34 9.71
N ALA A 269 -7.05 14.46 9.08
CA ALA A 269 -5.76 14.80 8.49
C ALA A 269 -5.82 15.99 7.51
N GLY A 270 -6.84 16.06 6.65
CA GLY A 270 -7.00 17.16 5.69
C GLY A 270 -7.17 18.53 6.36
N LYS A 271 -7.96 18.62 7.44
CA LYS A 271 -8.15 19.87 8.20
C LYS A 271 -6.87 20.28 8.94
N ARG A 272 -6.13 19.30 9.45
CA ARG A 272 -4.84 19.54 10.12
C ARG A 272 -3.79 20.04 9.14
N ALA A 273 -3.71 19.46 7.94
CA ALA A 273 -2.81 19.93 6.89
C ALA A 273 -3.05 21.40 6.52
N GLU A 274 -4.31 21.82 6.38
CA GLU A 274 -4.63 23.25 6.16
C GLU A 274 -4.24 24.15 7.34
N MET A 275 -4.44 23.71 8.58
CA MET A 275 -4.00 24.47 9.76
C MET A 275 -2.48 24.66 9.78
N ILE A 276 -1.71 23.63 9.37
CA ILE A 276 -0.25 23.70 9.29
C ILE A 276 0.21 24.60 8.14
N LEU A 277 -0.48 24.56 6.99
CA LEU A 277 -0.24 25.52 5.91
C LEU A 277 -0.49 26.96 6.36
N LYS A 278 -1.60 27.21 7.07
CA LYS A 278 -1.90 28.53 7.62
C LYS A 278 -0.84 28.99 8.62
N MET A 279 -0.43 28.10 9.53
CA MET A 279 0.66 28.38 10.48
C MET A 279 1.97 28.72 9.75
N MET A 280 2.26 28.07 8.63
CA MET A 280 3.41 28.37 7.78
C MET A 280 3.29 29.75 7.14
N GLU A 281 2.12 30.12 6.61
CA GLU A 281 1.81 31.43 6.01
C GLU A 281 1.91 32.57 7.05
N ASP A 282 1.33 32.38 8.24
CA ASP A 282 1.40 33.33 9.35
C ASP A 282 2.87 33.56 9.76
N SER A 283 3.66 32.48 9.81
CA SER A 283 5.10 32.55 10.09
C SER A 283 5.88 33.24 8.97
N SER A 284 5.41 33.26 7.72
CA SER A 284 6.01 34.03 6.63
C SER A 284 5.75 35.54 6.77
N ALA A 285 4.53 35.90 7.19
CA ALA A 285 4.05 37.29 7.27
C ALA A 285 4.78 38.10 8.37
N ASP A 286 5.24 37.45 9.42
CA ASP A 286 5.98 38.07 10.53
C ASP A 286 7.43 38.50 10.16
N GLY A 287 7.75 38.68 8.87
CA GLY A 287 9.08 39.11 8.38
C GLY A 287 10.16 38.03 8.47
N GLN A 288 9.74 36.78 8.65
CA GLN A 288 10.58 35.64 9.00
C GLN A 288 10.95 34.82 7.74
N GLY A 289 11.75 35.41 6.85
CA GLY A 289 12.01 35.00 5.45
C GLY A 289 12.48 33.56 5.12
N ASP A 290 12.70 32.68 6.10
CA ASP A 290 13.12 31.28 5.89
C ASP A 290 11.95 30.27 5.77
N VAL A 291 10.72 30.71 6.04
CA VAL A 291 9.53 29.85 6.00
C VAL A 291 8.62 30.41 4.92
N LEU A 292 8.58 29.74 3.78
CA LEU A 292 7.84 30.18 2.59
C LEU A 292 7.16 28.97 1.95
N PRO A 293 5.81 28.87 1.93
CA PRO A 293 5.13 27.77 1.25
C PRO A 293 5.46 27.75 -0.25
N ALA A 294 5.74 26.58 -0.80
CA ALA A 294 5.99 26.42 -2.23
C ALA A 294 4.90 25.56 -2.87
N THR A 295 4.94 25.42 -4.20
CA THR A 295 4.07 24.50 -4.95
C THR A 295 4.03 23.10 -4.31
N ASP A 296 5.18 22.55 -3.89
CA ASP A 296 5.25 21.26 -3.17
C ASP A 296 4.45 21.24 -1.86
N THR A 297 4.52 22.32 -1.07
CA THR A 297 3.78 22.44 0.19
C THR A 297 2.27 22.35 -0.07
N PHE A 298 1.77 23.08 -1.07
CA PHE A 298 0.37 23.02 -1.47
C PHE A 298 -0.02 21.65 -2.02
N ASN A 299 0.83 21.04 -2.86
CA ASN A 299 0.61 19.70 -3.41
C ASN A 299 0.45 18.65 -2.29
N ILE A 300 1.26 18.71 -1.23
CA ILE A 300 1.12 17.81 -0.06
C ILE A 300 -0.23 18.05 0.65
N VAL A 301 -0.63 19.31 0.86
CA VAL A 301 -1.90 19.66 1.52
C VAL A 301 -3.09 19.19 0.69
N ILE A 302 -3.13 19.49 -0.60
CA ILE A 302 -4.19 19.07 -1.53
C ILE A 302 -4.30 17.55 -1.55
N ASN A 303 -3.18 16.84 -1.70
CA ASN A 303 -3.16 15.37 -1.66
C ASN A 303 -3.69 14.81 -0.32
N THR A 304 -3.36 15.47 0.79
CA THR A 304 -3.85 15.08 2.13
C THR A 304 -5.36 15.30 2.26
N ILE A 305 -5.89 16.41 1.73
CA ILE A 305 -7.33 16.67 1.66
C ILE A 305 -8.02 15.61 0.79
N GLY A 306 -7.47 15.27 -0.38
CA GLY A 306 -8.03 14.28 -1.29
C GLY A 306 -8.07 12.85 -0.74
N LYS A 307 -7.15 12.51 0.17
CA LYS A 307 -7.15 11.23 0.90
C LYS A 307 -8.08 11.21 2.11
N SER A 308 -8.48 12.38 2.60
CA SER A 308 -9.43 12.46 3.72
C SER A 308 -10.82 11.98 3.31
N ARG A 309 -11.58 11.42 4.25
CA ARG A 309 -12.97 10.97 4.03
C ARG A 309 -13.99 12.13 4.02
N ASP A 310 -13.53 13.36 3.83
CA ASP A 310 -14.39 14.54 3.80
C ASP A 310 -15.17 14.62 2.48
N ARG A 311 -16.48 14.89 2.56
CA ARG A 311 -17.35 15.06 1.39
C ARG A 311 -16.98 16.30 0.57
N ASN A 312 -16.40 17.31 1.20
CA ASN A 312 -16.03 18.57 0.56
C ASN A 312 -14.56 18.63 0.13
N CYS A 313 -13.87 17.49 0.07
CA CYS A 313 -12.44 17.43 -0.22
C CYS A 313 -12.09 18.05 -1.59
N ALA A 314 -12.91 17.79 -2.62
CA ALA A 314 -12.67 18.30 -3.97
C ALA A 314 -12.85 19.83 -4.07
N GLN A 315 -13.85 20.38 -3.39
CA GLN A 315 -14.08 21.83 -3.34
C GLN A 315 -12.96 22.55 -2.59
N ARG A 316 -12.47 21.96 -1.49
CA ARG A 316 -11.33 22.51 -0.74
C ARG A 316 -10.03 22.45 -1.54
N ALA A 317 -9.79 21.35 -2.26
CA ALA A 317 -8.68 21.21 -3.18
C ALA A 317 -8.74 22.27 -4.30
N GLN A 318 -9.91 22.48 -4.89
CA GLN A 318 -10.13 23.52 -5.90
C GLN A 318 -9.83 24.92 -5.35
N LEU A 319 -10.33 25.24 -4.15
CA LEU A 319 -10.08 26.53 -3.51
C LEU A 319 -8.57 26.78 -3.28
N LEU A 320 -7.79 25.75 -2.96
CA LEU A 320 -6.34 25.89 -2.83
C LEU A 320 -5.65 26.14 -4.19
N LEU A 321 -6.10 25.50 -5.26
CA LEU A 321 -5.61 25.80 -6.62
C LEU A 321 -5.93 27.25 -7.01
N ASP A 322 -7.17 27.70 -6.78
CA ASP A 322 -7.59 29.07 -7.09
C ASP A 322 -6.77 30.10 -6.28
N ARG A 323 -6.42 29.77 -5.02
CA ARG A 323 -5.51 30.59 -4.19
C ARG A 323 -4.09 30.63 -4.74
N MET A 324 -3.56 29.51 -5.23
CA MET A 324 -2.24 29.46 -5.86
C MET A 324 -2.21 30.29 -7.14
N ASP A 325 -3.25 30.20 -7.97
CA ASP A 325 -3.41 31.01 -9.18
C ASP A 325 -3.42 32.52 -8.88
N GLN A 326 -4.19 32.92 -7.87
CA GLN A 326 -4.25 34.32 -7.45
C GLN A 326 -2.89 34.79 -6.94
N ALA A 327 -2.19 33.99 -6.15
CA ALA A 327 -0.87 34.32 -5.63
C ALA A 327 0.17 34.45 -6.75
N TYR A 328 0.15 33.54 -7.73
CA TYR A 328 1.01 33.59 -8.90
C TYR A 328 0.72 34.84 -9.75
N SER A 329 -0.56 35.15 -9.98
CA SER A 329 -0.98 36.36 -10.70
C SER A 329 -0.54 37.65 -10.00
N ASN A 330 -0.39 37.62 -8.68
CA ASN A 330 0.15 38.71 -7.86
C ASN A 330 1.70 38.75 -7.84
N GLY A 331 2.38 37.93 -8.65
CA GLY A 331 3.84 37.92 -8.81
C GLY A 331 4.59 36.93 -7.92
N ILE A 332 3.91 36.02 -7.22
CA ILE A 332 4.57 35.01 -6.36
C ILE A 332 4.90 33.76 -7.20
N GLU A 333 6.04 33.79 -7.91
CA GLU A 333 6.45 32.70 -8.82
C GLU A 333 6.57 31.33 -8.14
N ARG A 334 7.01 31.27 -6.89
CA ARG A 334 7.18 30.01 -6.11
C ARG A 334 5.87 29.23 -5.86
N LEU A 335 4.72 29.85 -6.12
CA LEU A 335 3.38 29.26 -5.95
C LEU A 335 2.71 28.93 -7.29
N LYS A 336 3.43 29.03 -8.40
CA LYS A 336 2.93 28.65 -9.71
C LYS A 336 2.44 27.20 -9.71
N PRO A 337 1.16 26.94 -10.03
CA PRO A 337 0.65 25.57 -10.18
C PRO A 337 1.37 24.82 -11.30
N ASP A 338 1.70 23.56 -11.05
CA ASP A 338 2.32 22.66 -12.02
C ASP A 338 1.43 21.46 -12.32
N THR A 339 1.88 20.55 -13.20
CA THR A 339 1.17 19.30 -13.49
C THR A 339 0.80 18.52 -12.23
N ILE A 340 1.65 18.51 -11.19
CA ILE A 340 1.37 17.80 -9.93
C ILE A 340 0.21 18.47 -9.20
N THR A 341 0.15 19.81 -9.17
CA THR A 341 -0.97 20.56 -8.59
C THR A 341 -2.29 20.20 -9.29
N PHE A 342 -2.34 20.28 -10.62
CA PHE A 342 -3.55 19.92 -11.36
C PHE A 342 -3.95 18.46 -11.15
N ASN A 343 -2.99 17.54 -11.22
CA ASN A 343 -3.23 16.11 -11.02
C ASN A 343 -3.76 15.81 -9.61
N THR A 344 -3.23 16.44 -8.56
CA THR A 344 -3.73 16.24 -7.19
C THR A 344 -5.16 16.75 -7.02
N VAL A 345 -5.53 17.87 -7.65
CA VAL A 345 -6.91 18.39 -7.65
C VAL A 345 -7.85 17.52 -8.47
N LEU A 346 -7.44 17.09 -9.68
CA LEU A 346 -8.19 16.14 -10.52
C LEU A 346 -8.49 14.85 -9.75
N ALA A 347 -7.51 14.32 -9.02
CA ALA A 347 -7.68 13.14 -8.20
C ALA A 347 -8.65 13.35 -7.03
N CYS A 348 -8.76 14.58 -6.48
CA CYS A 348 -9.78 14.91 -5.49
C CYS A 348 -11.18 14.87 -6.11
N TRP A 349 -11.36 15.49 -7.29
CA TRP A 349 -12.62 15.45 -8.02
C TRP A 349 -13.03 14.02 -8.41
N ALA A 350 -12.09 13.22 -8.92
CA ALA A 350 -12.32 11.82 -9.26
C ALA A 350 -12.83 10.98 -8.06
N ARG A 351 -12.30 11.24 -6.86
CA ARG A 351 -12.72 10.55 -5.62
C ARG A 351 -14.04 11.08 -5.04
N SER A 352 -14.42 12.32 -5.33
CA SER A 352 -15.64 12.93 -4.79
C SER A 352 -16.92 12.22 -5.24
N ARG A 353 -16.90 11.57 -6.41
CA ARG A 353 -18.05 10.91 -7.05
C ARG A 353 -19.30 11.81 -7.15
N GLY A 354 -19.08 13.14 -7.19
CA GLY A 354 -20.15 14.11 -7.33
C GLY A 354 -20.61 14.23 -8.78
N PRO A 355 -21.88 14.59 -9.05
CA PRO A 355 -22.38 14.75 -10.41
C PRO A 355 -21.66 15.85 -11.19
N LYS A 356 -21.12 16.88 -10.50
CA LYS A 356 -20.35 17.96 -11.13
C LYS A 356 -18.89 17.59 -11.41
N ALA A 357 -18.41 16.46 -10.90
CA ALA A 357 -16.99 16.09 -10.94
C ALA A 357 -16.50 15.90 -12.38
N ALA A 358 -17.31 15.30 -13.26
CA ALA A 358 -16.99 15.12 -14.68
C ALA A 358 -16.68 16.47 -15.34
N ASN A 359 -17.63 17.41 -15.30
CA ASN A 359 -17.50 18.71 -15.97
C ASN A 359 -16.30 19.51 -15.46
N ILE A 360 -16.08 19.50 -14.13
CA ILE A 360 -14.95 20.22 -13.53
C ILE A 360 -13.62 19.54 -13.89
N ALA A 361 -13.55 18.21 -13.88
CA ALA A 361 -12.34 17.50 -14.26
C ALA A 361 -12.00 17.73 -15.75
N THR A 362 -12.99 17.70 -16.64
CA THR A 362 -12.80 18.04 -18.06
C THR A 362 -12.35 19.49 -18.23
N ALA A 363 -12.97 20.44 -17.52
CA ALA A 363 -12.56 21.85 -17.57
C ALA A 363 -11.13 22.06 -17.06
N LEU A 364 -10.70 21.34 -16.01
CA LEU A 364 -9.32 21.38 -15.53
C LEU A 364 -8.34 20.82 -16.58
N LEU A 365 -8.70 19.76 -17.30
CA LEU A 365 -7.89 19.22 -18.39
C LEU A 365 -7.75 20.22 -19.55
N SER A 366 -8.86 20.84 -19.99
CA SER A 366 -8.83 21.90 -21.01
C SER A 366 -7.96 23.08 -20.56
N ARG A 367 -8.10 23.49 -19.30
CA ARG A 367 -7.28 24.56 -18.71
C ARG A 367 -5.78 24.24 -18.73
N MET A 368 -5.40 22.98 -18.48
CA MET A 368 -3.99 22.57 -18.57
C MET A 368 -3.45 22.74 -20.00
N TYR A 369 -4.27 22.48 -21.03
CA TYR A 369 -3.90 22.74 -22.43
C TYR A 369 -3.78 24.22 -22.75
N GLU A 370 -4.75 25.03 -22.33
CA GLU A 370 -4.71 26.49 -22.52
C GLU A 370 -3.43 27.10 -21.91
N LEU A 371 -3.05 26.68 -20.70
CA LEU A 371 -1.82 27.12 -20.07
C LEU A 371 -0.59 26.70 -20.87
N ARG A 372 -0.56 25.45 -21.36
CA ARG A 372 0.54 24.95 -22.19
C ARG A 372 0.67 25.73 -23.50
N GLU A 373 -0.44 26.00 -24.18
CA GLU A 373 -0.49 26.79 -25.42
C GLU A 373 -0.06 28.25 -25.19
N SER A 374 -0.36 28.80 -24.01
CA SER A 374 0.12 30.12 -23.59
C SER A 374 1.63 30.19 -23.30
N GLY A 375 2.35 29.06 -23.41
CA GLY A 375 3.79 28.95 -23.23
C GLY A 375 4.22 28.40 -21.86
N ASP A 376 3.27 27.98 -21.02
CA ASP A 376 3.59 27.40 -19.72
C ASP A 376 4.09 25.95 -19.83
N LYS A 377 5.41 25.78 -19.80
CA LYS A 377 6.05 24.47 -19.86
C LYS A 377 5.97 23.65 -18.56
N SER A 378 5.60 24.26 -17.42
CA SER A 378 5.45 23.52 -16.15
C SER A 378 4.13 22.76 -16.05
N VAL A 379 3.21 22.98 -17.00
CA VAL A 379 1.94 22.28 -17.09
C VAL A 379 1.92 21.46 -18.38
N MET A 380 1.68 20.17 -18.22
CA MET A 380 1.51 19.21 -19.30
C MET A 380 0.54 18.13 -18.82
N PRO A 381 -0.61 17.95 -19.48
CA PRO A 381 -1.45 16.77 -19.25
C PRO A 381 -0.65 15.49 -19.46
N ASP A 382 -0.78 14.56 -18.51
CA ASP A 382 -0.13 13.25 -18.57
C ASP A 382 -1.16 12.12 -18.42
N GLY A 383 -0.70 10.87 -18.47
CA GLY A 383 -1.59 9.72 -18.31
C GLY A 383 -2.37 9.71 -16.98
N TYR A 384 -1.84 10.37 -15.94
CA TYR A 384 -2.55 10.51 -14.66
C TYR A 384 -3.68 11.54 -14.76
N SER A 385 -3.48 12.65 -15.48
CA SER A 385 -4.52 13.64 -15.76
C SER A 385 -5.73 12.96 -16.42
N TYR A 386 -5.50 12.22 -17.51
CA TYR A 386 -6.55 11.51 -18.25
C TYR A 386 -7.23 10.43 -17.42
N THR A 387 -6.46 9.59 -16.73
CA THR A 387 -7.03 8.56 -15.85
C THR A 387 -7.95 9.17 -14.79
N SER A 388 -7.57 10.31 -14.22
CA SER A 388 -8.36 11.01 -13.21
C SER A 388 -9.66 11.59 -13.77
N VAL A 389 -9.60 12.21 -14.96
CA VAL A 389 -10.79 12.74 -15.65
C VAL A 389 -11.76 11.62 -16.02
N LEU A 390 -11.28 10.54 -16.63
CA LEU A 390 -12.10 9.36 -16.97
C LEU A 390 -12.71 8.72 -15.72
N THR A 391 -11.96 8.66 -14.61
CA THR A 391 -12.50 8.18 -13.34
C THR A 391 -13.61 9.11 -12.82
N ALA A 392 -13.43 10.44 -12.90
CA ALA A 392 -14.47 11.39 -12.51
C ALA A 392 -15.74 11.24 -13.37
N ILE A 393 -15.58 11.00 -14.68
CA ILE A 393 -16.69 10.73 -15.62
C ILE A 393 -17.41 9.43 -15.24
N ALA A 394 -16.67 8.33 -15.03
CA ALA A 394 -17.24 7.02 -14.70
C ALA A 394 -18.12 7.05 -13.44
N TYR A 395 -17.75 7.85 -12.44
CA TYR A 395 -18.50 7.95 -11.18
C TYR A 395 -19.47 9.14 -11.11
N SER A 396 -19.59 9.94 -12.16
CA SER A 396 -20.50 11.11 -12.18
C SER A 396 -21.98 10.74 -12.25
N GLY A 397 -22.31 9.56 -12.80
CA GLY A 397 -23.68 9.12 -13.04
C GLY A 397 -24.43 9.95 -14.10
N GLN A 398 -23.73 10.79 -14.87
CA GLN A 398 -24.31 11.56 -15.96
C GLN A 398 -24.62 10.65 -17.17
N ARG A 399 -25.72 10.92 -17.87
CA ARG A 399 -26.00 10.27 -19.17
C ARG A 399 -25.04 10.79 -20.23
N GLY A 400 -24.65 9.95 -21.19
CA GLY A 400 -23.68 10.33 -22.22
C GLY A 400 -22.23 10.34 -21.71
N SER A 401 -21.97 9.73 -20.55
CA SER A 401 -20.62 9.66 -19.98
C SER A 401 -19.66 8.86 -20.87
N ALA A 402 -20.16 7.82 -21.56
CA ALA A 402 -19.33 6.99 -22.43
C ALA A 402 -18.91 7.73 -23.72
N PRO A 403 -19.83 8.36 -24.49
CA PRO A 403 -19.46 9.21 -25.62
C PRO A 403 -18.51 10.35 -25.24
N LEU A 404 -18.73 10.99 -24.09
CA LEU A 404 -17.82 12.04 -23.59
C LEU A 404 -16.41 11.49 -23.33
N ALA A 405 -16.29 10.31 -22.73
CA ALA A 405 -15.00 9.69 -22.45
C ALA A 405 -14.27 9.25 -23.72
N GLU A 406 -14.99 8.72 -24.71
CA GLU A 406 -14.42 8.38 -26.04
C GLU A 406 -13.88 9.65 -26.72
N GLY A 407 -14.64 10.75 -26.74
CA GLY A 407 -14.19 12.02 -27.31
C GLY A 407 -12.91 12.57 -26.66
N ILE A 408 -12.74 12.40 -25.34
CA ILE A 408 -11.51 12.79 -24.64
C ILE A 408 -10.32 11.92 -25.07
N ILE A 409 -10.54 10.63 -25.34
CA ILE A 409 -9.47 9.73 -25.81
C ILE A 409 -9.13 10.03 -27.27
N GLU A 410 -10.12 10.30 -28.12
CA GLU A 410 -9.90 10.75 -29.50
C GLU A 410 -9.09 12.04 -29.54
N GLU A 411 -9.45 13.03 -28.71
CA GLU A 411 -8.70 14.28 -28.56
C GLU A 411 -7.26 14.02 -28.08
N MET A 412 -7.06 13.11 -27.12
CA MET A 412 -5.73 12.72 -26.65
C MET A 412 -4.88 12.15 -27.79
N VAL A 413 -5.43 11.23 -28.58
CA VAL A 413 -4.73 10.60 -29.70
C VAL A 413 -4.42 11.61 -30.79
N GLN A 414 -5.35 12.52 -31.07
CA GLN A 414 -5.12 13.62 -32.02
C GLN A 414 -3.97 14.51 -31.54
N LYS A 415 -4.00 14.99 -30.29
CA LYS A 415 -2.95 15.84 -29.72
C LYS A 415 -1.59 15.14 -29.65
N LEU A 416 -1.56 13.83 -29.48
CA LEU A 416 -0.33 13.04 -29.58
C LEU A 416 0.21 13.05 -31.02
N SER A 417 -0.65 12.86 -32.01
CA SER A 417 -0.25 12.87 -33.43
C SER A 417 0.28 14.25 -33.89
N GLU A 418 -0.24 15.31 -33.30
CA GLU A 418 0.19 16.70 -33.51
C GLU A 418 1.48 17.05 -32.75
N GLY A 419 1.95 16.17 -31.85
CA GLY A 419 3.13 16.39 -31.01
C GLY A 419 2.89 17.38 -29.86
N VAL A 420 1.63 17.67 -29.52
CA VAL A 420 1.24 18.55 -28.41
C VAL A 420 1.50 17.87 -27.06
N ILE A 421 1.22 16.57 -26.96
CA ILE A 421 1.57 15.74 -25.81
C ILE A 421 2.72 14.79 -26.14
N ASP A 422 3.56 14.50 -25.15
CA ASP A 422 4.80 13.73 -25.29
C ASP A 422 4.75 12.35 -24.59
N PHE A 423 3.57 11.93 -24.11
CA PHE A 423 3.37 10.63 -23.50
C PHE A 423 2.49 9.72 -24.35
N LEU A 424 2.83 8.43 -24.38
CA LEU A 424 2.02 7.41 -25.04
C LEU A 424 0.91 6.92 -24.09
N PRO A 425 -0.32 6.70 -24.60
CA PRO A 425 -1.39 6.06 -23.85
C PRO A 425 -0.95 4.71 -23.29
N ASP A 426 -1.38 4.41 -22.07
CA ASP A 426 -1.06 3.14 -21.40
C ASP A 426 -2.33 2.41 -20.93
N THR A 427 -2.14 1.16 -20.48
CA THR A 427 -3.20 0.28 -19.99
C THR A 427 -4.10 0.94 -18.95
N ARG A 428 -3.61 1.89 -18.14
CA ARG A 428 -4.43 2.53 -17.09
C ARG A 428 -5.49 3.45 -17.67
N ILE A 429 -5.17 4.17 -18.73
CA ILE A 429 -6.09 5.09 -19.41
C ILE A 429 -7.25 4.32 -20.03
N TYR A 430 -6.94 3.25 -20.78
CA TYR A 430 -7.97 2.42 -21.40
C TYR A 430 -8.78 1.61 -20.38
N ASN A 431 -8.17 1.15 -19.27
CA ASN A 431 -8.94 0.57 -18.16
C ASN A 431 -9.93 1.58 -17.56
N ALA A 432 -9.54 2.85 -17.45
CA ALA A 432 -10.44 3.90 -17.00
C ALA A 432 -11.58 4.14 -18.02
N LEU A 433 -11.31 4.12 -19.33
CA LEU A 433 -12.32 4.19 -20.39
C LEU A 433 -13.31 3.02 -20.33
N ILE A 434 -12.83 1.78 -20.22
CA ILE A 434 -13.68 0.59 -20.07
C ILE A 434 -14.54 0.72 -18.80
N ASN A 435 -13.99 1.23 -17.69
CA ASN A 435 -14.77 1.48 -16.48
C ASN A 435 -15.83 2.58 -16.68
N VAL A 436 -15.60 3.61 -17.52
CA VAL A 436 -16.67 4.55 -17.90
C VAL A 436 -17.81 3.81 -18.59
N TRP A 437 -17.51 2.96 -19.57
CA TRP A 437 -18.52 2.13 -20.24
C TRP A 437 -19.27 1.25 -19.23
N ALA A 438 -18.56 0.59 -18.30
CA ALA A 438 -19.15 -0.23 -17.23
C ALA A 438 -20.16 0.53 -16.34
N LYS A 439 -19.92 1.83 -16.08
CA LYS A 439 -20.76 2.65 -15.19
C LYS A 439 -21.79 3.49 -15.94
N SER A 440 -21.64 3.70 -17.25
CA SER A 440 -22.55 4.52 -18.07
C SER A 440 -23.99 4.00 -18.08
N GLY A 441 -24.18 2.67 -17.99
CA GLY A 441 -25.48 2.02 -18.16
C GLY A 441 -26.02 2.11 -19.60
N GLU A 442 -25.18 2.51 -20.56
CA GLU A 442 -25.53 2.58 -21.98
C GLU A 442 -25.61 1.17 -22.60
N TRP A 443 -26.48 1.03 -23.59
CA TRP A 443 -26.63 -0.22 -24.34
C TRP A 443 -25.43 -0.41 -25.29
N GLY A 444 -24.95 -1.64 -25.47
CA GLY A 444 -23.73 -1.92 -26.25
C GLY A 444 -22.44 -1.75 -25.46
N ALA A 445 -22.50 -1.45 -24.15
CA ALA A 445 -21.31 -1.26 -23.32
C ALA A 445 -20.40 -2.49 -23.29
N GLY A 446 -20.98 -3.70 -23.30
CA GLY A 446 -20.21 -4.95 -23.34
C GLY A 446 -19.45 -5.09 -24.67
N GLN A 447 -20.12 -4.85 -25.79
CA GLN A 447 -19.51 -4.88 -27.12
C GLN A 447 -18.39 -3.83 -27.25
N ARG A 448 -18.66 -2.57 -26.90
CA ARG A 448 -17.68 -1.48 -26.98
C ARG A 448 -16.45 -1.73 -26.09
N ALA A 449 -16.66 -2.25 -24.89
CA ALA A 449 -15.54 -2.64 -24.03
C ALA A 449 -14.66 -3.73 -24.65
N ASN A 450 -15.24 -4.71 -25.35
CA ASN A 450 -14.47 -5.72 -26.07
C ASN A 450 -13.68 -5.11 -27.24
N GLU A 451 -14.29 -4.21 -28.01
CA GLU A 451 -13.61 -3.51 -29.11
C GLU A 451 -12.40 -2.71 -28.61
N ILE A 452 -12.52 -2.05 -27.45
CA ILE A 452 -11.39 -1.35 -26.81
C ILE A 452 -10.28 -2.32 -26.41
N VAL A 453 -10.62 -3.48 -25.81
CA VAL A 453 -9.61 -4.48 -25.42
C VAL A 453 -8.93 -5.07 -26.65
N GLN A 454 -9.67 -5.37 -27.72
CA GLN A 454 -9.11 -5.83 -29.00
C GLN A 454 -8.14 -4.81 -29.58
N TYR A 455 -8.51 -3.52 -29.59
CA TYR A 455 -7.61 -2.46 -30.00
C TYR A 455 -6.31 -2.45 -29.16
N MET A 456 -6.40 -2.57 -27.83
CA MET A 456 -5.21 -2.65 -26.97
C MET A 456 -4.33 -3.85 -27.30
N GLU A 457 -4.94 -5.02 -27.55
CA GLU A 457 -4.21 -6.22 -27.96
C GLU A 457 -3.49 -6.04 -29.30
N ASP A 458 -4.17 -5.47 -30.30
CA ASP A 458 -3.61 -5.25 -31.63
C ASP A 458 -2.42 -4.27 -31.57
N GLN A 459 -2.54 -3.19 -30.79
CA GLN A 459 -1.45 -2.23 -30.61
C GLN A 459 -0.24 -2.85 -29.87
N TYR A 460 -0.49 -3.74 -28.90
CA TYR A 460 0.57 -4.44 -28.18
C TYR A 460 1.25 -5.50 -29.04
N ARG A 461 0.47 -6.39 -29.66
CA ARG A 461 0.97 -7.49 -30.51
C ARG A 461 1.62 -6.99 -31.79
N GLY A 462 1.12 -5.89 -32.35
CA GLY A 462 1.73 -5.19 -33.49
C GLY A 462 3.02 -4.45 -33.14
N GLY A 463 3.39 -4.35 -31.86
CA GLY A 463 4.59 -3.65 -31.38
C GLY A 463 4.51 -2.12 -31.46
N THR A 464 3.35 -1.57 -31.86
CA THR A 464 3.12 -0.13 -32.00
C THR A 464 3.11 0.58 -30.64
N ASN A 465 2.52 -0.04 -29.61
CA ASN A 465 2.56 0.48 -28.25
C ASN A 465 2.63 -0.64 -27.20
N VAL A 466 3.85 -0.91 -26.74
CA VAL A 466 4.14 -1.93 -25.71
C VAL A 466 3.49 -1.61 -24.35
N ARG A 467 3.09 -0.36 -24.10
CA ARG A 467 2.44 0.09 -22.85
C ARG A 467 0.95 -0.25 -22.78
N LEU A 468 0.37 -0.78 -23.86
CA LEU A 468 -1.02 -1.19 -23.95
C LEU A 468 -1.25 -2.66 -23.68
N LYS A 469 -0.24 -3.40 -23.20
CA LYS A 469 -0.42 -4.82 -22.82
C LYS A 469 -1.61 -4.96 -21.86
N PRO A 470 -2.69 -5.67 -22.25
CA PRO A 470 -3.79 -5.94 -21.35
C PRO A 470 -3.33 -6.78 -20.17
N ASP A 471 -3.82 -6.43 -18.99
CA ASP A 471 -3.51 -7.08 -17.72
C ASP A 471 -4.77 -7.62 -17.04
N ILE A 472 -4.62 -8.24 -15.86
CA ILE A 472 -5.77 -8.73 -15.08
C ILE A 472 -6.80 -7.63 -14.78
N ILE A 473 -6.39 -6.36 -14.62
CA ILE A 473 -7.31 -5.25 -14.37
C ILE A 473 -8.15 -4.98 -15.62
N THR A 474 -7.54 -5.06 -16.80
CA THR A 474 -8.20 -4.88 -18.09
C THR A 474 -9.34 -5.87 -18.27
N TYR A 475 -9.04 -7.17 -18.16
CA TYR A 475 -10.04 -8.22 -18.32
C TYR A 475 -11.05 -8.27 -17.17
N SER A 476 -10.66 -7.94 -15.93
CA SER A 476 -11.61 -7.84 -14.83
C SER A 476 -12.61 -6.69 -15.03
N THR A 477 -12.15 -5.57 -15.58
CA THR A 477 -13.02 -4.42 -15.88
C THR A 477 -13.94 -4.73 -17.07
N LEU A 478 -13.44 -5.45 -18.07
CA LEU A 478 -14.26 -5.99 -19.15
C LEU A 478 -15.35 -6.93 -18.62
N LEU A 479 -15.02 -7.86 -17.73
CA LEU A 479 -15.98 -8.75 -17.08
C LEU A 479 -17.03 -8.00 -16.24
N ASP A 480 -16.64 -6.96 -15.47
CA ASP A 480 -17.62 -6.10 -14.77
C ASP A 480 -18.55 -5.42 -15.79
N THR A 481 -18.02 -4.94 -16.92
CA THR A 481 -18.80 -4.30 -17.98
C THR A 481 -19.83 -5.26 -18.60
N ILE A 482 -19.39 -6.46 -19.01
CA ILE A 482 -20.26 -7.49 -19.58
C ILE A 482 -21.34 -7.92 -18.56
N SER A 483 -20.96 -8.08 -17.28
CA SER A 483 -21.91 -8.46 -16.22
C SER A 483 -23.04 -7.43 -16.01
N ARG A 484 -22.82 -6.18 -16.43
CA ARG A 484 -23.75 -5.05 -16.30
C ARG A 484 -24.55 -4.76 -17.56
N SER A 485 -24.07 -5.16 -18.74
CA SER A 485 -24.70 -4.80 -20.02
C SER A 485 -26.12 -5.39 -20.20
N ARG A 486 -26.44 -6.48 -19.48
CA ARG A 486 -27.72 -7.23 -19.58
C ARG A 486 -28.07 -7.66 -21.00
N GLU A 487 -27.09 -7.71 -21.88
CA GLU A 487 -27.25 -8.12 -23.27
C GLU A 487 -27.47 -9.64 -23.36
N LYS A 488 -28.17 -10.07 -24.41
CA LYS A 488 -28.28 -11.50 -24.72
C LYS A 488 -26.89 -12.01 -25.15
N GLY A 489 -26.47 -13.17 -24.67
CA GLY A 489 -25.13 -13.69 -24.94
C GLY A 489 -24.03 -13.18 -24.01
N ALA A 490 -24.33 -12.28 -23.06
CA ALA A 490 -23.34 -11.71 -22.15
C ALA A 490 -22.70 -12.77 -21.24
N ALA A 491 -23.42 -13.83 -20.89
CA ALA A 491 -22.91 -14.89 -20.03
C ALA A 491 -21.87 -15.76 -20.76
N GLU A 492 -22.16 -16.12 -22.01
CA GLU A 492 -21.24 -16.81 -22.90
C GLU A 492 -19.99 -15.96 -23.16
N GLN A 493 -20.17 -14.68 -23.49
CA GLN A 493 -19.07 -13.76 -23.73
C GLN A 493 -18.17 -13.60 -22.49
N ALA A 494 -18.75 -13.48 -21.29
CA ALA A 494 -17.97 -13.42 -20.04
C ALA A 494 -17.17 -14.71 -19.81
N GLU A 495 -17.73 -15.87 -20.14
CA GLU A 495 -17.05 -17.15 -20.03
C GLU A 495 -15.92 -17.31 -21.07
N GLU A 496 -16.10 -16.81 -22.29
CA GLU A 496 -15.04 -16.76 -23.31
C GLU A 496 -13.86 -15.92 -22.84
N VAL A 497 -14.12 -14.73 -22.28
CA VAL A 497 -13.08 -13.87 -21.71
C VAL A 497 -12.30 -14.57 -20.59
N LEU A 498 -12.99 -15.24 -19.66
CA LEU A 498 -12.31 -15.98 -18.59
C LEU A 498 -11.49 -17.15 -19.13
N THR A 499 -12.01 -17.84 -20.15
CA THR A 499 -11.28 -18.95 -20.81
C THR A 499 -10.01 -18.45 -21.47
N TYR A 500 -10.08 -17.31 -22.17
CA TYR A 500 -8.91 -16.65 -22.72
C TYR A 500 -7.86 -16.32 -21.63
N MET A 501 -8.29 -15.73 -20.51
CA MET A 501 -7.38 -15.44 -19.39
C MET A 501 -6.71 -16.69 -18.81
N GLU A 502 -7.46 -17.79 -18.65
CA GLU A 502 -6.92 -19.07 -18.18
C GLU A 502 -5.89 -19.64 -19.16
N ASP A 503 -6.15 -19.58 -20.47
CA ASP A 503 -5.27 -20.12 -21.49
C ASP A 503 -3.98 -19.30 -21.62
N MET A 504 -4.07 -17.97 -21.53
CA MET A 504 -2.89 -17.10 -21.49
C MET A 504 -2.05 -17.33 -20.23
N TYR A 505 -2.69 -17.57 -19.08
CA TYR A 505 -1.96 -17.94 -17.87
C TYR A 505 -1.25 -19.30 -18.03
N ARG A 506 -1.93 -20.29 -18.62
CA ARG A 506 -1.35 -21.62 -18.90
C ARG A 506 -0.20 -21.56 -19.90
N SER A 507 -0.23 -20.62 -20.85
CA SER A 507 0.85 -20.40 -21.82
C SER A 507 2.04 -19.62 -21.25
N GLY A 508 1.96 -19.17 -19.98
CA GLY A 508 3.07 -18.56 -19.24
C GLY A 508 2.89 -17.09 -18.89
N ASP A 509 1.79 -16.45 -19.30
CA ASP A 509 1.53 -15.05 -18.95
C ASP A 509 0.97 -14.92 -17.53
N THR A 510 1.88 -14.79 -16.56
CA THR A 510 1.52 -14.63 -15.15
C THR A 510 0.72 -13.36 -14.85
N SER A 511 0.75 -12.34 -15.73
CA SER A 511 0.01 -11.08 -15.56
C SER A 511 -1.50 -11.22 -15.79
N LEU A 512 -1.93 -12.32 -16.41
CA LEU A 512 -3.33 -12.61 -16.72
C LEU A 512 -3.95 -13.69 -15.83
N ARG A 513 -3.27 -14.12 -14.77
CA ARG A 513 -3.80 -15.12 -13.82
C ARG A 513 -5.18 -14.70 -13.30
N PRO A 514 -6.28 -15.42 -13.62
CA PRO A 514 -7.60 -15.08 -13.10
C PRO A 514 -7.64 -15.12 -11.57
N ASP A 515 -8.27 -14.10 -10.96
CA ASP A 515 -8.50 -14.03 -9.52
C ASP A 515 -9.96 -14.39 -9.17
N ILE A 516 -10.28 -14.41 -7.87
CA ILE A 516 -11.63 -14.71 -7.39
C ILE A 516 -12.66 -13.72 -7.95
N ARG A 517 -12.28 -12.46 -8.22
CA ARG A 517 -13.20 -11.44 -8.76
C ARG A 517 -13.56 -11.75 -10.20
N ALA A 518 -12.62 -12.20 -11.03
CA ALA A 518 -12.89 -12.64 -12.39
C ALA A 518 -13.89 -13.82 -12.41
N TYR A 519 -13.62 -14.89 -11.65
CA TYR A 519 -14.53 -16.04 -11.55
C TYR A 519 -15.92 -15.64 -11.04
N ASN A 520 -15.97 -14.87 -9.94
CA ASN A 520 -17.25 -14.42 -9.37
C ASN A 520 -18.04 -13.52 -10.33
N SER A 521 -17.37 -12.73 -11.17
CA SER A 521 -18.02 -11.89 -12.18
C SER A 521 -18.72 -12.75 -13.23
N VAL A 522 -18.03 -13.77 -13.77
CA VAL A 522 -18.63 -14.71 -14.74
C VAL A 522 -19.79 -15.50 -14.14
N ILE A 523 -19.64 -16.02 -12.92
CA ILE A 523 -20.71 -16.74 -12.20
C ILE A 523 -21.92 -15.83 -12.02
N ASN A 524 -21.71 -14.56 -11.62
CA ASN A 524 -22.80 -13.60 -11.48
C ASN A 524 -23.46 -13.24 -12.82
N THR A 525 -22.70 -13.16 -13.91
CA THR A 525 -23.27 -12.94 -15.24
C THR A 525 -24.18 -14.10 -15.65
N TRP A 526 -23.75 -15.36 -15.43
CA TRP A 526 -24.61 -16.53 -15.60
C TRP A 526 -25.84 -16.49 -14.69
N ALA A 527 -25.67 -16.20 -13.40
CA ALA A 527 -26.77 -16.15 -12.44
C ALA A 527 -27.89 -15.16 -12.84
N ARG A 528 -27.50 -14.06 -13.49
CA ARG A 528 -28.41 -12.99 -13.97
C ARG A 528 -28.91 -13.21 -15.39
N SER A 529 -28.42 -14.23 -16.10
CA SER A 529 -28.85 -14.54 -17.46
C SER A 529 -30.25 -15.15 -17.48
N ARG A 530 -30.86 -15.17 -18.66
CA ARG A 530 -32.15 -15.80 -18.94
C ARG A 530 -32.01 -17.15 -19.63
N GLU A 531 -30.79 -17.68 -19.72
CA GLU A 531 -30.50 -18.98 -20.35
C GLU A 531 -30.90 -20.14 -19.42
N SER A 532 -31.40 -21.25 -19.97
CA SER A 532 -31.95 -22.38 -19.20
C SER A 532 -30.89 -23.15 -18.40
N ASN A 533 -29.69 -23.29 -18.92
CA ASN A 533 -28.59 -24.05 -18.31
C ASN A 533 -27.72 -23.24 -17.32
N LYS A 534 -28.15 -22.05 -16.90
CA LYS A 534 -27.30 -21.12 -16.13
C LYS A 534 -26.79 -21.67 -14.79
N ALA A 535 -27.56 -22.52 -14.12
CA ALA A 535 -27.13 -23.14 -12.85
C ALA A 535 -25.94 -24.08 -13.06
N VAL A 536 -26.04 -24.95 -14.07
CA VAL A 536 -24.98 -25.89 -14.45
C VAL A 536 -23.72 -25.15 -14.91
N ARG A 537 -23.88 -24.11 -15.74
CA ARG A 537 -22.75 -23.28 -16.21
C ARG A 537 -22.08 -22.54 -15.05
N ALA A 538 -22.85 -21.92 -14.16
CA ALA A 538 -22.33 -21.27 -12.97
C ALA A 538 -21.51 -22.24 -12.08
N GLN A 539 -22.00 -23.47 -11.87
CA GLN A 539 -21.27 -24.50 -11.13
C GLN A 539 -19.99 -24.94 -11.84
N ALA A 540 -20.01 -25.08 -13.17
CA ALA A 540 -18.82 -25.42 -13.94
C ALA A 540 -17.70 -24.39 -13.78
N ILE A 541 -18.04 -23.10 -13.76
CA ILE A 541 -17.07 -22.01 -13.50
C ILE A 541 -16.52 -22.07 -12.07
N LEU A 542 -17.35 -22.38 -11.08
CA LEU A 542 -16.90 -22.57 -9.69
C LEU A 542 -15.89 -23.73 -9.58
N ARG A 543 -16.15 -24.86 -10.25
CA ARG A 543 -15.23 -26.01 -10.28
C ARG A 543 -13.90 -25.69 -10.96
N ARG A 544 -13.91 -24.88 -12.02
CA ARG A 544 -12.67 -24.37 -12.65
C ARG A 544 -11.83 -23.55 -11.66
N MET A 545 -12.47 -22.68 -10.88
CA MET A 545 -11.81 -21.89 -9.83
C MET A 545 -11.16 -22.78 -8.76
N GLU A 546 -11.87 -23.81 -8.28
CA GLU A 546 -11.35 -24.74 -7.28
C GLU A 546 -10.14 -25.52 -7.80
N ALA A 547 -10.23 -26.07 -9.01
CA ALA A 547 -9.13 -26.80 -9.65
C ALA A 547 -7.88 -25.91 -9.82
N GLN A 548 -8.05 -24.61 -10.09
CA GLN A 548 -6.95 -23.66 -10.13
C GLN A 548 -6.37 -23.38 -8.74
N SER A 549 -7.20 -23.30 -7.69
CA SER A 549 -6.76 -23.11 -6.31
C SER A 549 -5.97 -24.29 -5.75
N GLU A 550 -6.26 -25.52 -6.20
CA GLU A 550 -5.49 -26.71 -5.82
C GLU A 550 -4.06 -26.67 -6.38
N ARG A 551 -3.89 -26.18 -7.61
CA ARG A 551 -2.57 -26.02 -8.26
C ARG A 551 -1.79 -24.85 -7.71
N THR A 552 -2.48 -23.76 -7.37
CA THR A 552 -1.86 -22.56 -6.82
C THR A 552 -2.81 -21.94 -5.81
N PRO A 553 -2.47 -21.92 -4.50
CA PRO A 553 -3.38 -21.48 -3.46
C PRO A 553 -4.03 -20.12 -3.78
N MET A 554 -5.35 -20.11 -3.89
CA MET A 554 -6.16 -18.90 -4.10
C MET A 554 -7.11 -18.70 -2.93
N ILE A 555 -6.56 -18.87 -1.71
CA ILE A 555 -7.31 -18.85 -0.46
C ILE A 555 -7.72 -17.42 -0.13
N SER A 556 -9.02 -17.13 -0.23
CA SER A 556 -9.57 -15.89 0.29
C SER A 556 -11.01 -16.10 0.78
N PRO A 557 -11.42 -15.43 1.88
CA PRO A 557 -12.79 -15.46 2.38
C PRO A 557 -13.83 -15.09 1.32
N HIS A 558 -13.41 -14.35 0.28
CA HIS A 558 -14.27 -13.94 -0.83
C HIS A 558 -14.68 -15.11 -1.74
N ALA A 559 -14.03 -16.27 -1.66
CA ALA A 559 -14.44 -17.46 -2.41
C ALA A 559 -15.87 -17.91 -2.06
N VAL A 560 -16.34 -17.65 -0.82
CA VAL A 560 -17.72 -17.92 -0.40
C VAL A 560 -18.73 -17.18 -1.29
N TYR A 561 -18.37 -16.00 -1.83
CA TYR A 561 -19.24 -15.27 -2.75
C TYR A 561 -19.47 -16.01 -4.07
N CYS A 562 -18.50 -16.82 -4.54
CA CYS A 562 -18.68 -17.62 -5.74
C CYS A 562 -19.75 -18.71 -5.51
N TYR A 563 -19.70 -19.44 -4.39
CA TYR A 563 -20.73 -20.42 -4.04
C TYR A 563 -22.10 -19.76 -3.89
N ASN A 564 -22.18 -18.62 -3.18
CA ASN A 564 -23.44 -17.88 -3.04
C ASN A 564 -23.99 -17.41 -4.40
N SER A 565 -23.12 -17.02 -5.34
CA SER A 565 -23.52 -16.64 -6.70
C SER A 565 -24.06 -17.84 -7.50
N VAL A 566 -23.47 -19.04 -7.35
CA VAL A 566 -24.03 -20.28 -7.93
C VAL A 566 -25.39 -20.62 -7.32
N LEU A 567 -25.54 -20.55 -5.99
CA LEU A 567 -26.82 -20.78 -5.32
C LEU A 567 -27.89 -19.77 -5.77
N ASN A 568 -27.49 -18.49 -5.98
CA ASN A 568 -28.38 -17.49 -6.57
C ASN A 568 -28.76 -17.86 -8.01
N ALA A 569 -27.83 -18.36 -8.83
CA ALA A 569 -28.14 -18.83 -10.18
C ALA A 569 -29.24 -19.89 -10.16
N CYS A 570 -29.15 -20.84 -9.23
CA CYS A 570 -30.15 -21.88 -9.02
C CYS A 570 -31.49 -21.30 -8.54
N ALA A 571 -31.48 -20.43 -7.53
CA ALA A 571 -32.69 -19.86 -6.94
C ALA A 571 -33.52 -19.03 -7.93
N TYR A 572 -32.90 -18.51 -8.99
CA TYR A 572 -33.55 -17.74 -10.05
C TYR A 572 -33.68 -18.54 -11.37
N THR A 573 -33.40 -19.84 -11.38
CA THR A 573 -33.70 -20.69 -12.54
C THR A 573 -35.20 -20.77 -12.75
N ASN A 574 -35.61 -20.57 -13.99
CA ASN A 574 -36.97 -20.79 -14.47
C ASN A 574 -36.85 -21.69 -15.71
N GLY A 575 -37.82 -22.57 -15.95
CA GLY A 575 -37.76 -23.54 -17.03
C GLY A 575 -38.81 -24.62 -16.87
N ASP A 576 -38.60 -25.73 -17.55
CA ASP A 576 -39.39 -26.94 -17.34
C ASP A 576 -38.98 -27.68 -16.05
N GLU A 577 -39.66 -28.78 -15.74
CA GLU A 577 -39.41 -29.55 -14.52
C GLU A 577 -37.98 -30.11 -14.48
N GLU A 578 -37.39 -30.42 -15.65
CA GLU A 578 -36.02 -30.90 -15.78
C GLU A 578 -35.01 -29.80 -15.42
N ASP A 579 -35.18 -28.58 -15.92
CA ASP A 579 -34.37 -27.41 -15.58
C ASP A 579 -34.41 -27.10 -14.07
N LEU A 580 -35.60 -27.18 -13.46
CA LEU A 580 -35.79 -26.93 -12.03
C LEU A 580 -35.15 -28.03 -11.16
N GLU A 581 -35.32 -29.30 -11.55
CA GLU A 581 -34.71 -30.43 -10.86
C GLU A 581 -33.19 -30.36 -10.92
N GLU A 582 -32.63 -30.06 -12.09
CA GLU A 582 -31.18 -29.94 -12.27
C GLU A 582 -30.60 -28.76 -11.47
N ALA A 583 -31.27 -27.60 -11.48
CA ALA A 583 -30.87 -26.46 -10.65
C ALA A 583 -30.92 -26.79 -9.14
N PHE A 584 -31.89 -27.59 -8.71
CA PHE A 584 -31.99 -28.03 -7.31
C PHE A 584 -30.86 -29.00 -6.93
N LYS A 585 -30.50 -29.93 -7.82
CA LYS A 585 -29.33 -30.82 -7.65
C LYS A 585 -28.04 -30.01 -7.53
N VAL A 586 -27.82 -29.07 -8.43
CA VAL A 586 -26.66 -28.16 -8.41
C VAL A 586 -26.58 -27.42 -7.07
N ALA A 587 -27.70 -26.87 -6.60
CA ALA A 587 -27.74 -26.14 -5.33
C ALA A 587 -27.37 -27.02 -4.12
N CYS A 588 -27.91 -28.24 -4.04
CA CYS A 588 -27.57 -29.17 -2.97
C CYS A 588 -26.08 -29.53 -2.97
N ILE A 589 -25.53 -29.87 -4.14
CA ILE A 589 -24.11 -30.21 -4.29
C ILE A 589 -23.22 -29.05 -3.86
N THR A 590 -23.48 -27.85 -4.37
CA THR A 590 -22.68 -26.66 -4.08
C THR A 590 -22.75 -26.25 -2.61
N PHE A 591 -23.93 -26.38 -1.97
CA PHE A 591 -24.07 -26.14 -0.54
C PHE A 591 -23.28 -27.15 0.30
N ASP A 592 -23.33 -28.44 -0.08
CA ASP A 592 -22.59 -29.48 0.62
C ASP A 592 -21.08 -29.35 0.44
N GLU A 593 -20.59 -29.04 -0.76
CA GLU A 593 -19.17 -28.75 -1.05
C GLU A 593 -18.66 -27.61 -0.15
N LEU A 594 -19.40 -26.51 -0.03
CA LEU A 594 -19.05 -25.40 0.86
C LEU A 594 -19.06 -25.81 2.34
N ARG A 595 -19.97 -26.70 2.74
CA ARG A 595 -20.09 -27.16 4.13
C ARG A 595 -18.94 -28.08 4.56
N VAL A 596 -18.47 -28.94 3.66
CA VAL A 596 -17.37 -29.89 3.93
C VAL A 596 -16.00 -29.30 3.66
N SER A 597 -15.94 -28.12 3.04
CA SER A 597 -14.69 -27.43 2.74
C SER A 597 -13.87 -27.17 4.01
N ARG A 598 -12.56 -27.41 3.90
CA ARG A 598 -11.59 -27.10 4.97
C ARG A 598 -11.20 -25.62 4.99
N HIS A 599 -11.47 -24.91 3.90
CA HIS A 599 -11.00 -23.54 3.67
C HIS A 599 -12.13 -22.51 3.80
N TYR A 600 -13.35 -22.91 3.51
CA TYR A 600 -14.51 -22.03 3.44
C TYR A 600 -15.61 -22.55 4.37
N LYS A 601 -16.45 -21.63 4.86
CA LYS A 601 -17.60 -21.98 5.71
C LYS A 601 -18.85 -21.25 5.22
N PRO A 602 -20.03 -21.87 5.31
CA PRO A 602 -21.30 -21.20 5.06
C PRO A 602 -21.47 -19.94 5.90
N SER A 603 -22.04 -18.90 5.30
CA SER A 603 -22.39 -17.63 5.93
C SER A 603 -23.91 -17.48 6.05
N HIS A 604 -24.38 -16.49 6.80
CA HIS A 604 -25.81 -16.12 6.83
C HIS A 604 -26.40 -15.91 5.43
N VAL A 605 -25.64 -15.30 4.50
CA VAL A 605 -26.05 -15.15 3.09
C VAL A 605 -26.21 -16.52 2.41
N THR A 606 -25.29 -17.46 2.66
CA THR A 606 -25.35 -18.82 2.10
C THR A 606 -26.63 -19.55 2.52
N TYR A 607 -26.95 -19.53 3.81
CA TYR A 607 -28.17 -20.13 4.36
C TYR A 607 -29.42 -19.43 3.82
N GLY A 608 -29.44 -18.10 3.80
CA GLY A 608 -30.56 -17.33 3.27
C GLY A 608 -30.82 -17.62 1.79
N THR A 609 -29.77 -17.72 0.97
CA THR A 609 -29.91 -18.08 -0.45
C THR A 609 -30.40 -19.52 -0.63
N MET A 610 -29.92 -20.49 0.16
CA MET A 610 -30.39 -21.88 0.08
C MET A 610 -31.88 -22.02 0.48
N LEU A 611 -32.35 -21.24 1.46
CA LEU A 611 -33.80 -21.14 1.75
C LEU A 611 -34.58 -20.52 0.58
N GLY A 612 -33.97 -19.55 -0.11
CA GLY A 612 -34.48 -19.00 -1.37
C GLY A 612 -34.60 -20.07 -2.46
N VAL A 613 -33.61 -20.96 -2.61
CA VAL A 613 -33.65 -22.10 -3.54
C VAL A 613 -34.86 -23.01 -3.21
N CYS A 614 -35.07 -23.35 -1.94
CA CYS A 614 -36.22 -24.15 -1.51
C CYS A 614 -37.56 -23.44 -1.84
N THR A 615 -37.57 -22.12 -1.79
CA THR A 615 -38.76 -21.31 -2.08
C THR A 615 -39.12 -21.35 -3.56
N SER A 616 -38.11 -21.20 -4.42
CA SER A 616 -38.29 -21.09 -5.88
C SER A 616 -38.41 -22.45 -6.58
N LEU A 617 -37.64 -23.46 -6.17
CA LEU A 617 -37.49 -24.70 -6.92
C LEU A 617 -38.29 -25.88 -6.35
N MET A 618 -38.81 -25.78 -5.12
CA MET A 618 -39.59 -26.88 -4.52
C MET A 618 -41.07 -26.51 -4.35
N PRO A 619 -42.00 -27.40 -4.74
CA PRO A 619 -43.41 -27.20 -4.46
C PRO A 619 -43.68 -27.17 -2.95
N LYS A 620 -44.75 -26.49 -2.56
CA LYS A 620 -45.20 -26.48 -1.16
C LYS A 620 -45.61 -27.89 -0.75
N GLY A 621 -45.03 -28.39 0.34
CA GLY A 621 -45.29 -29.73 0.82
C GLY A 621 -44.35 -30.13 1.96
N GLU A 622 -44.53 -31.35 2.46
CA GLU A 622 -43.78 -31.86 3.62
C GLU A 622 -42.27 -31.96 3.36
N THR A 623 -41.87 -32.37 2.15
CA THR A 623 -40.45 -32.47 1.77
C THR A 623 -39.71 -31.12 1.87
N ARG A 624 -40.34 -30.05 1.36
CA ARG A 624 -39.79 -28.69 1.47
C ARG A 624 -39.71 -28.24 2.93
N ASN A 625 -40.75 -28.50 3.72
CA ASN A 625 -40.80 -28.15 5.14
C ASN A 625 -39.67 -28.82 5.93
N ASN A 626 -39.44 -30.11 5.70
CA ASN A 626 -38.39 -30.88 6.37
C ASN A 626 -36.99 -30.34 6.04
N LEU A 627 -36.73 -29.99 4.77
CA LEU A 627 -35.46 -29.40 4.36
C LEU A 627 -35.26 -28.00 4.95
N VAL A 628 -36.30 -27.16 4.94
CA VAL A 628 -36.26 -25.81 5.54
C VAL A 628 -35.98 -25.88 7.04
N GLU A 629 -36.63 -26.79 7.78
CA GLU A 629 -36.36 -27.03 9.20
C GLU A 629 -34.90 -27.48 9.41
N ALA A 630 -34.40 -28.43 8.61
CA ALA A 630 -33.01 -28.90 8.71
C ALA A 630 -31.98 -27.78 8.43
N LEU A 631 -32.20 -26.97 7.40
CA LEU A 631 -31.33 -25.84 7.04
C LEU A 631 -31.31 -24.79 8.15
N PHE A 632 -32.47 -24.46 8.73
CA PHE A 632 -32.57 -23.47 9.78
C PHE A 632 -31.90 -23.94 11.09
N GLN A 633 -32.15 -25.19 11.50
CA GLN A 633 -31.48 -25.78 12.68
C GLN A 633 -29.96 -25.80 12.50
N ARG A 634 -29.48 -26.04 11.29
CA ARG A 634 -28.05 -25.97 10.99
C ARG A 634 -27.51 -24.54 11.03
N CYS A 635 -28.26 -23.58 10.49
CA CYS A 635 -27.91 -22.16 10.54
C CYS A 635 -27.75 -21.66 11.99
N ILE A 636 -28.65 -22.10 12.89
CA ILE A 636 -28.55 -21.87 14.35
C ILE A 636 -27.24 -22.44 14.90
N LYS A 637 -26.93 -23.71 14.59
CA LYS A 637 -25.71 -24.39 15.08
C LYS A 637 -24.43 -23.68 14.63
N ASP A 638 -24.43 -23.15 13.42
CA ASP A 638 -23.28 -22.42 12.86
C ASP A 638 -23.23 -20.95 13.33
N GLY A 639 -24.23 -20.47 14.08
CA GLY A 639 -24.30 -19.10 14.59
C GLY A 639 -24.48 -18.06 13.48
N GLN A 640 -25.13 -18.43 12.38
CA GLN A 640 -25.28 -17.62 11.15
C GLN A 640 -26.71 -17.11 10.92
N VAL A 641 -27.56 -17.07 11.94
CA VAL A 641 -28.93 -16.53 11.80
C VAL A 641 -28.85 -15.00 11.79
N GLY A 642 -29.07 -14.39 10.63
CA GLY A 642 -29.22 -12.95 10.45
C GLY A 642 -30.54 -12.59 9.76
N ASP A 643 -30.77 -11.31 9.53
CA ASP A 643 -32.04 -10.77 9.02
C ASP A 643 -32.48 -11.41 7.70
N MET A 644 -31.54 -11.62 6.77
CA MET A 644 -31.81 -12.28 5.49
C MET A 644 -32.31 -13.72 5.67
N VAL A 645 -31.79 -14.47 6.66
CA VAL A 645 -32.20 -15.85 6.93
C VAL A 645 -33.63 -15.87 7.45
N ILE A 646 -33.99 -14.95 8.35
CA ILE A 646 -35.34 -14.86 8.93
C ILE A 646 -36.36 -14.47 7.86
N GLN A 647 -36.04 -13.46 7.07
CA GLN A 647 -36.90 -13.03 5.96
C GLN A 647 -37.16 -14.21 5.01
N ARG A 648 -36.10 -14.89 4.56
CA ARG A 648 -36.22 -16.03 3.63
C ARG A 648 -36.87 -17.25 4.27
N LEU A 649 -36.75 -17.43 5.58
CA LEU A 649 -37.46 -18.49 6.31
C LEU A 649 -38.98 -18.28 6.25
N GLY A 650 -39.44 -17.03 6.38
CA GLY A 650 -40.86 -16.68 6.25
C GLY A 650 -41.42 -16.94 4.85
N ASP A 651 -40.62 -16.71 3.81
CA ASP A 651 -40.98 -17.04 2.43
C ASP A 651 -40.98 -18.57 2.19
N ALA A 652 -40.06 -19.28 2.83
CA ALA A 652 -39.81 -20.69 2.60
C ALA A 652 -40.78 -21.62 3.35
N ALA A 653 -41.13 -21.28 4.61
CA ALA A 653 -41.93 -22.10 5.51
C ALA A 653 -43.41 -21.63 5.58
N PRO A 654 -44.38 -22.54 5.81
CA PRO A 654 -45.72 -22.14 6.21
C PRO A 654 -45.72 -21.50 7.61
N GLU A 655 -46.69 -20.64 7.89
CA GLU A 655 -46.77 -19.82 9.12
C GLU A 655 -46.61 -20.65 10.41
N ASN A 656 -47.26 -21.83 10.47
CA ASN A 656 -47.17 -22.73 11.62
C ASN A 656 -45.73 -23.23 11.87
N LEU A 657 -45.00 -23.58 10.80
CA LEU A 657 -43.61 -24.02 10.88
C LEU A 657 -42.68 -22.84 11.21
N TYR A 658 -42.92 -21.69 10.60
CA TYR A 658 -42.16 -20.46 10.87
C TYR A 658 -42.22 -20.09 12.36
N GLN A 659 -43.42 -20.04 12.94
CA GLN A 659 -43.63 -19.76 14.36
C GLN A 659 -43.00 -20.83 15.26
N LYS A 660 -43.14 -22.11 14.90
CA LYS A 660 -42.49 -23.23 15.62
C LYS A 660 -40.97 -23.10 15.64
N LEU A 661 -40.35 -22.78 14.51
CA LEU A 661 -38.90 -22.68 14.37
C LEU A 661 -38.33 -21.46 15.11
N LEU A 662 -39.03 -20.33 15.09
CA LEU A 662 -38.61 -19.14 15.83
C LEU A 662 -38.86 -19.25 17.33
N ASN A 663 -39.79 -20.10 17.79
CA ASN A 663 -40.09 -20.33 19.20
C ASN A 663 -40.28 -19.01 19.99
N GLY A 664 -41.06 -18.09 19.42
CA GLY A 664 -41.35 -16.77 20.01
C GLY A 664 -40.23 -15.72 19.90
N GLN A 665 -39.10 -16.05 19.26
CA GLN A 665 -38.05 -15.07 18.93
C GLN A 665 -38.48 -14.20 17.73
N SER A 666 -37.94 -12.99 17.63
CA SER A 666 -38.19 -12.08 16.51
C SER A 666 -36.87 -11.59 15.90
N ALA A 667 -36.90 -11.05 14.68
CA ALA A 667 -35.70 -10.51 14.02
C ALA A 667 -34.96 -9.45 14.87
N VAL A 668 -35.71 -8.71 15.70
CA VAL A 668 -35.15 -7.66 16.59
C VAL A 668 -34.53 -8.24 17.86
N ASN A 669 -34.99 -9.42 18.30
CA ASN A 669 -34.55 -10.08 19.53
C ASN A 669 -34.14 -11.53 19.23
N LEU A 670 -32.99 -11.69 18.57
CA LEU A 670 -32.39 -13.01 18.35
C LEU A 670 -31.44 -13.41 19.48
N PRO A 671 -31.43 -14.68 19.92
CA PRO A 671 -30.42 -15.18 20.85
C PRO A 671 -29.01 -14.92 20.33
N GLN A 672 -28.11 -14.44 21.18
CA GLN A 672 -26.73 -14.11 20.78
C GLN A 672 -26.00 -15.34 20.22
N SER A 673 -26.33 -16.55 20.68
CA SER A 673 -25.80 -17.81 20.17
C SER A 673 -26.21 -18.10 18.72
N TRP A 674 -27.35 -17.59 18.26
CA TRP A 674 -27.85 -17.83 16.90
C TRP A 674 -27.16 -16.93 15.87
N SER A 675 -26.72 -15.74 16.27
CA SER A 675 -26.12 -14.75 15.37
C SER A 675 -24.65 -14.46 15.68
N CYS A 676 -23.97 -15.30 16.47
CA CYS A 676 -22.63 -15.00 17.00
C CYS A 676 -21.54 -14.88 15.91
N ASN A 677 -21.78 -15.45 14.74
CA ASN A 677 -20.85 -15.43 13.61
C ASN A 677 -21.32 -14.55 12.44
N VAL A 678 -22.39 -13.76 12.64
CA VAL A 678 -22.90 -12.80 11.66
C VAL A 678 -22.07 -11.51 11.73
N ARG A 679 -21.44 -11.12 10.61
CA ARG A 679 -20.55 -9.95 10.55
C ARG A 679 -21.25 -8.62 10.23
N GLU A 680 -22.46 -8.69 9.67
CA GLU A 680 -23.30 -7.54 9.31
C GLU A 680 -24.69 -7.82 9.88
N ARG A 681 -25.06 -7.15 10.97
CA ARG A 681 -26.44 -7.12 11.47
C ARG A 681 -27.19 -6.01 10.77
#